data_AF-A0A3Q0GRY9-F1
#
_entry.id   AF-A0A3Q0GRY9-F1
#
_cell.length_a   1.000
_cell.length_b   1.000
_cell.length_c   1.000
_cell.angle_alpha   90.00
_cell.angle_beta   90.00
_cell.angle_gamma   90.00
#
_symmetry.space_group_name_H-M   'P 1'
#
loop_
_entity.id
_entity.type
_entity.pdbx_description
1 polymer ?
#
loop_
_entity_poly.entity_id
_entity_poly.type
_entity_poly.pdbx_seq_one_letter_code
_entity_poly.pdbx_strand_id
1 'polypeptide(L)'
;MGKGRTRPLSFKPVPRVIAGLCFLLQEQLAACKGGCELKEGWVLVRKHGEDWDRLILVDATDEMERRQQLFGVDYHPAMSWEQVVDLTSLPFAAKPRQLEQDEDAVQKFRFVPPTWSFECDEDLVRFMYDYFAKGNRSLGRISQYVDSIDVSSYVKDHGVSHLTDNQQYTYWESDGGQGEHWVRLTMKKGTLITKLVVTIEPNDASYSPKRIAVYGGVMGKLKKLADFNIKENCSGDVCLLRDMLTHQPVIEIRILECREHGLNVRLWGLKIKAAWHWDVRLNADMFQSAHLVRYPRLEGTDPDLLYRRAVLIQRFMKLLDSVLPYLFPVWDPTVSLFNELKHIKQFLLLSKWPQALASRYLKESETKKPNNMPELFINRHLALKHRENPGLDPSCRNAIFTQVYKGLKSFTKEQKPLDYRWPSSYDQWWECKFVGEGICDCGGGFRDSLTDISEELCPSSGDGPVPLPFFVRTSNQGNSTGEARDMYIPNPSCKDFAKYEWIGQIMGAALRGKEFLVLALPGFVWKQLTGEEVSWTKDFVAVDSVLVKFLEAVERMDRETFESEFGNELTYTTVLSDQRTVELIPNGSRVVVRYEDREEFVRLVRTARLEESTEQIAALQAGLLRVVPQTILDFITWQQLEKKVCGDPEVTVEALKNFTQFDDMEPSDTRIQCFWEALTNFTNEDRSRFLRFVSGRSRLPVSIHISPHMSMSDVMDVLPEVSTCSSTLFLPQYTSAKVCEEKLRYAAYNCVSIDRDRDADMDMWAM
;
A
#
# COMPACT_ATOMS: atom_id res chain seq x y z
N MET A 1 -1.60 -32.84 -61.60
CA MET A 1 -2.47 -33.09 -60.42
C MET A 1 -1.58 -32.97 -59.18
N GLY A 2 -1.83 -32.17 -58.14
CA GLY A 2 -2.95 -31.31 -57.81
C GLY A 2 -2.47 -30.08 -57.03
N LYS A 3 -3.25 -29.01 -57.10
CA LYS A 3 -3.05 -27.73 -56.42
C LYS A 3 -3.38 -27.89 -54.92
N GLY A 4 -2.40 -27.69 -54.04
CA GLY A 4 -2.63 -27.46 -52.61
C GLY A 4 -2.73 -25.97 -52.33
N ARG A 5 -3.95 -25.46 -52.13
CA ARG A 5 -4.21 -24.06 -51.74
C ARG A 5 -3.72 -23.84 -50.29
N THR A 6 -2.73 -22.99 -50.11
CA THR A 6 -2.46 -22.31 -48.84
C THR A 6 -3.61 -21.35 -48.55
N ARG A 7 -4.36 -21.59 -47.46
CA ARG A 7 -5.33 -20.60 -46.93
C ARG A 7 -4.55 -19.45 -46.28
N PRO A 8 -4.89 -18.18 -46.52
CA PRO A 8 -4.44 -17.09 -45.67
C PRO A 8 -5.21 -17.16 -44.35
N LEU A 9 -4.49 -17.18 -43.22
CA LEU A 9 -5.05 -16.94 -41.90
C LEU A 9 -5.54 -15.49 -41.85
N SER A 10 -6.85 -15.27 -41.98
CA SER A 10 -7.45 -13.97 -41.71
C SER A 10 -7.52 -13.76 -40.20
N PHE A 11 -6.67 -12.87 -39.69
CA PHE A 11 -6.85 -12.31 -38.36
C PHE A 11 -8.08 -11.40 -38.39
N LYS A 12 -9.16 -11.81 -37.71
CA LYS A 12 -10.24 -10.88 -37.36
C LYS A 12 -9.76 -10.06 -36.16
N PRO A 13 -9.66 -8.72 -36.26
CA PRO A 13 -9.44 -7.89 -35.08
C PRO A 13 -10.69 -8.01 -34.20
N VAL A 14 -10.51 -8.21 -32.90
CA VAL A 14 -11.56 -8.09 -31.89
C VAL A 14 -11.42 -6.69 -31.29
N PRO A 15 -12.24 -5.70 -31.66
CA PRO A 15 -12.15 -4.35 -31.09
C PRO A 15 -13.07 -4.26 -29.87
N ARG A 16 -12.49 -3.92 -28.71
CA ARG A 16 -13.24 -3.42 -27.55
C ARG A 16 -13.37 -1.89 -27.70
N VAL A 17 -14.60 -1.39 -27.79
CA VAL A 17 -14.89 0.05 -27.92
C VAL A 17 -14.65 0.77 -26.58
N ILE A 18 -13.89 1.86 -26.61
CA ILE A 18 -13.77 2.84 -25.51
C ILE A 18 -14.93 3.83 -25.65
N ALA A 19 -15.83 3.88 -24.67
CA ALA A 19 -17.00 4.75 -24.71
C ALA A 19 -16.60 6.25 -24.64
N GLY A 20 -17.09 7.04 -25.59
CA GLY A 20 -17.01 8.52 -25.57
C GLY A 20 -16.32 9.18 -26.77
N LEU A 21 -15.75 8.40 -27.69
CA LEU A 21 -15.11 8.91 -28.90
C LEU A 21 -15.65 8.12 -30.11
N CYS A 22 -16.28 8.81 -31.07
CA CYS A 22 -16.61 8.22 -32.37
C CYS A 22 -15.43 8.41 -33.33
N PHE A 23 -14.97 7.31 -33.91
CA PHE A 23 -14.04 7.36 -35.05
C PHE A 23 -14.87 7.70 -36.31
N LEU A 24 -14.58 8.83 -36.94
CA LEU A 24 -15.27 9.25 -38.17
C LEU A 24 -14.35 9.07 -39.37
N LEU A 25 -14.88 8.51 -40.45
CA LEU A 25 -14.20 8.46 -41.75
C LEU A 25 -14.07 9.88 -42.33
N GLN A 26 -13.09 10.07 -43.22
CA GLN A 26 -12.71 11.36 -43.81
C GLN A 26 -13.90 12.16 -44.37
N GLU A 27 -14.89 11.47 -44.96
CA GLU A 27 -16.10 12.06 -45.53
C GLU A 27 -17.07 12.62 -44.46
N GLN A 28 -17.16 11.98 -43.29
CA GLN A 28 -18.01 12.42 -42.19
C GLN A 28 -17.40 13.60 -41.41
N LEU A 29 -16.07 13.68 -41.38
CA LEU A 29 -15.31 14.78 -40.78
C LEU A 29 -15.46 16.09 -41.56
N ALA A 30 -15.67 16.02 -42.88
CA ALA A 30 -15.85 17.21 -43.72
C ALA A 30 -17.12 18.02 -43.37
N ALA A 31 -18.17 17.36 -42.85
CA ALA A 31 -19.43 18.00 -42.51
C ALA A 31 -19.42 18.78 -41.18
N CYS A 32 -18.37 18.61 -40.35
CA CYS A 32 -18.24 19.21 -39.02
C CYS A 32 -17.10 20.25 -38.92
N LYS A 33 -16.43 20.61 -40.02
CA LYS A 33 -15.24 21.45 -40.02
C LYS A 33 -15.57 22.94 -40.19
N GLY A 34 -15.29 23.73 -39.16
CA GLY A 34 -15.07 25.19 -39.25
C GLY A 34 -13.63 25.54 -39.66
N GLY A 35 -13.09 24.91 -40.71
CA GLY A 35 -11.82 25.34 -41.34
C GLY A 35 -10.49 24.78 -40.81
N CYS A 36 -10.45 23.75 -39.94
CA CYS A 36 -9.19 23.10 -39.55
C CYS A 36 -8.84 21.88 -40.41
N GLU A 37 -7.63 21.83 -40.97
CA GLU A 37 -7.09 20.67 -41.69
C GLU A 37 -6.50 19.63 -40.72
N LEU A 38 -7.30 18.64 -40.37
CA LEU A 38 -6.84 17.39 -39.74
C LEU A 38 -7.13 16.21 -40.68
N LYS A 39 -6.14 15.31 -40.84
CA LYS A 39 -6.23 14.11 -41.69
C LYS A 39 -7.11 13.00 -41.05
N GLU A 40 -7.08 12.85 -39.72
CA GLU A 40 -7.96 11.96 -38.93
C GLU A 40 -8.16 12.56 -37.52
N GLY A 41 -9.23 12.21 -36.80
CA GLY A 41 -9.45 12.71 -35.44
C GLY A 41 -10.71 12.18 -34.75
N TRP A 42 -10.75 12.35 -33.43
CA TRP A 42 -11.88 11.98 -32.57
C TRP A 42 -12.68 13.22 -32.17
N VAL A 43 -14.01 13.16 -32.20
CA VAL A 43 -14.88 14.24 -31.69
C VAL A 43 -15.64 13.75 -30.45
N LEU A 44 -15.62 14.56 -29.40
CA LEU A 44 -16.38 14.31 -28.17
C LEU A 44 -17.82 14.81 -28.37
N VAL A 45 -18.80 13.91 -28.31
CA VAL A 45 -20.22 14.27 -28.54
C VAL A 45 -21.02 14.16 -27.24
N ARG A 46 -21.79 15.20 -26.90
CA ARG A 46 -22.76 15.19 -25.79
C ARG A 46 -24.18 14.93 -26.32
N LYS A 47 -24.92 14.02 -25.69
CA LYS A 47 -26.36 13.81 -25.95
C LYS A 47 -27.20 14.73 -25.05
N HIS A 48 -28.33 15.21 -25.56
CA HIS A 48 -29.33 15.97 -24.81
C HIS A 48 -30.34 15.00 -24.15
N GLY A 49 -30.70 15.24 -22.88
CA GLY A 49 -31.74 14.51 -22.13
C GLY A 49 -31.27 13.22 -21.42
N GLU A 50 -31.46 13.17 -20.10
CA GLU A 50 -31.41 11.99 -19.22
C GLU A 50 -32.34 10.87 -19.77
N ASP A 51 -32.16 9.56 -19.66
CA ASP A 51 -31.27 8.65 -18.91
C ASP A 51 -30.70 7.60 -19.89
N TRP A 52 -29.45 7.16 -19.70
CA TRP A 52 -28.91 6.01 -20.44
C TRP A 52 -28.54 4.87 -19.49
N ASP A 53 -29.24 3.76 -19.69
CA ASP A 53 -28.73 2.41 -19.50
C ASP A 53 -27.37 2.25 -20.19
N ARG A 54 -26.41 1.64 -19.46
CA ARG A 54 -25.07 1.29 -19.96
C ARG A 54 -24.96 -0.19 -20.30
N LEU A 55 -23.99 -0.43 -21.18
CA LEU A 55 -23.41 -1.71 -21.60
C LEU A 55 -23.03 -2.61 -20.41
N ILE A 56 -23.51 -3.85 -20.42
CA ILE A 56 -23.23 -4.92 -19.45
C ILE A 56 -22.23 -5.93 -20.06
N LEU A 57 -21.35 -6.50 -19.23
CA LEU A 57 -20.50 -7.63 -19.59
C LEU A 57 -21.36 -8.87 -19.89
N VAL A 58 -21.17 -9.53 -21.03
CA VAL A 58 -21.86 -10.81 -21.31
C VAL A 58 -21.11 -11.91 -20.58
N ASP A 59 -21.70 -12.41 -19.49
CA ASP A 59 -21.23 -13.60 -18.77
C ASP A 59 -21.48 -14.88 -19.56
N ALA A 60 -20.82 -15.97 -19.16
CA ALA A 60 -20.87 -17.28 -19.81
C ALA A 60 -22.31 -17.81 -19.99
N THR A 61 -22.52 -18.61 -21.02
CA THR A 61 -23.81 -19.13 -21.51
C THR A 61 -24.69 -19.75 -20.42
N ASP A 62 -24.09 -20.38 -19.41
CA ASP A 62 -24.80 -21.02 -18.29
C ASP A 62 -25.47 -20.01 -17.34
N GLU A 63 -24.95 -18.78 -17.26
CA GLU A 63 -25.52 -17.70 -16.44
C GLU A 63 -26.69 -16.99 -17.16
N MET A 64 -26.73 -17.11 -18.49
CA MET A 64 -27.82 -16.59 -19.33
C MET A 64 -29.08 -17.44 -19.25
N GLU A 65 -28.97 -18.78 -19.20
CA GLU A 65 -30.13 -19.68 -19.00
C GLU A 65 -30.81 -19.44 -17.64
N ARG A 66 -30.01 -19.16 -16.60
CA ARG A 66 -30.52 -18.75 -15.27
C ARG A 66 -31.28 -17.43 -15.31
N ARG A 67 -30.82 -16.44 -16.10
CA ARG A 67 -31.51 -15.15 -16.28
C ARG A 67 -32.78 -15.29 -17.12
N GLN A 68 -32.79 -16.19 -18.11
CA GLN A 68 -33.93 -16.45 -18.99
C GLN A 68 -35.11 -17.07 -18.23
N GLN A 69 -34.85 -17.98 -17.27
CA GLN A 69 -35.87 -18.54 -16.39
C GLN A 69 -36.41 -17.55 -15.34
N LEU A 70 -35.68 -16.46 -15.02
CA LEU A 70 -36.07 -15.49 -14.00
C LEU A 70 -36.85 -14.29 -14.53
N PHE A 71 -36.62 -13.86 -15.78
CA PHE A 71 -37.13 -12.57 -16.26
C PHE A 71 -37.91 -12.58 -17.60
N GLY A 72 -38.01 -13.72 -18.30
CA GLY A 72 -38.94 -13.88 -19.42
C GLY A 72 -38.79 -12.92 -20.60
N VAL A 73 -37.56 -12.47 -20.92
CA VAL A 73 -37.29 -11.58 -22.07
C VAL A 73 -36.73 -12.40 -23.23
N ASP A 74 -37.37 -12.30 -24.41
CA ASP A 74 -36.85 -12.88 -25.66
C ASP A 74 -35.64 -12.06 -26.15
N TYR A 75 -34.48 -12.71 -26.27
CA TYR A 75 -33.26 -12.10 -26.81
C TYR A 75 -33.01 -12.63 -28.22
N HIS A 76 -32.92 -11.73 -29.21
CA HIS A 76 -32.42 -12.08 -30.54
C HIS A 76 -30.92 -11.75 -30.63
N PRO A 77 -30.03 -12.73 -30.90
CA PRO A 77 -28.61 -12.47 -31.03
C PRO A 77 -28.33 -11.68 -32.33
N ALA A 78 -27.54 -10.61 -32.22
CA ALA A 78 -27.04 -9.87 -33.38
C ALA A 78 -25.94 -10.67 -34.09
N MET A 79 -26.09 -10.87 -35.41
CA MET A 79 -25.23 -11.76 -36.20
C MET A 79 -24.25 -10.99 -37.11
N SER A 80 -24.39 -9.66 -37.20
CA SER A 80 -23.46 -8.81 -37.95
C SER A 80 -23.20 -7.47 -37.26
N TRP A 81 -22.12 -6.79 -37.68
CA TRP A 81 -21.69 -5.51 -37.11
C TRP A 81 -22.69 -4.40 -37.42
N GLU A 82 -23.31 -4.42 -38.61
CA GLU A 82 -24.35 -3.48 -39.01
C GLU A 82 -25.59 -3.60 -38.12
N GLN A 83 -25.98 -4.81 -37.72
CA GLN A 83 -27.10 -5.02 -36.80
C GLN A 83 -26.81 -4.46 -35.40
N VAL A 84 -25.56 -4.57 -34.93
CA VAL A 84 -25.16 -3.99 -33.64
C VAL A 84 -25.20 -2.46 -33.71
N VAL A 85 -24.76 -1.87 -34.83
CA VAL A 85 -24.82 -0.42 -35.06
C VAL A 85 -26.27 0.04 -35.18
N ASP A 86 -27.11 -0.64 -35.95
CA ASP A 86 -28.52 -0.28 -36.12
C ASP A 86 -29.34 -0.44 -34.83
N LEU A 87 -29.01 -1.43 -34.00
CA LEU A 87 -29.63 -1.62 -32.67
C LEU A 87 -29.16 -0.59 -31.64
N THR A 88 -27.96 -0.01 -31.81
CA THR A 88 -27.38 0.98 -30.88
C THR A 88 -27.51 2.43 -31.37
N SER A 89 -27.84 2.63 -32.64
CA SER A 89 -28.03 3.93 -33.28
C SER A 89 -29.52 4.28 -33.34
N LEU A 90 -30.01 5.09 -32.40
CA LEU A 90 -31.22 5.86 -32.68
C LEU A 90 -30.89 6.89 -33.78
N PRO A 91 -31.77 7.12 -34.77
CA PRO A 91 -31.55 8.18 -35.76
C PRO A 91 -31.48 9.51 -35.01
N PHE A 92 -30.33 10.19 -35.10
CA PHE A 92 -30.14 11.51 -34.53
C PHE A 92 -31.12 12.47 -35.22
N ALA A 93 -32.23 12.81 -34.55
CA ALA A 93 -33.18 13.81 -35.04
C ALA A 93 -32.58 15.23 -35.04
N ALA A 94 -31.41 15.45 -34.43
CA ALA A 94 -30.71 16.74 -34.44
C ALA A 94 -29.18 16.56 -34.47
N LYS A 95 -28.51 17.42 -35.24
CA LYS A 95 -27.04 17.50 -35.30
C LYS A 95 -26.47 17.79 -33.90
N PRO A 96 -25.43 17.07 -33.45
CA PRO A 96 -24.77 17.39 -32.18
C PRO A 96 -24.17 18.79 -32.24
N ARG A 97 -24.45 19.59 -31.20
CA ARG A 97 -23.95 20.95 -31.07
C ARG A 97 -22.56 20.89 -30.43
N GLN A 98 -21.54 21.39 -31.14
CA GLN A 98 -20.20 21.55 -30.60
C GLN A 98 -20.25 22.58 -29.47
N LEU A 99 -19.77 22.23 -28.28
CA LEU A 99 -19.58 23.21 -27.22
C LEU A 99 -18.41 24.12 -27.60
N GLU A 100 -18.55 25.43 -27.38
CA GLU A 100 -17.43 26.36 -27.48
C GLU A 100 -16.39 26.02 -26.40
N GLN A 101 -15.12 26.11 -26.77
CA GLN A 101 -14.01 25.87 -25.86
C GLN A 101 -13.97 26.99 -24.81
N ASP A 102 -13.95 26.61 -23.53
CA ASP A 102 -13.69 27.55 -22.44
C ASP A 102 -12.18 27.85 -22.42
N GLU A 103 -11.78 28.89 -23.17
CA GLU A 103 -10.38 29.28 -23.31
C GLU A 103 -9.75 29.67 -21.96
N ASP A 104 -10.52 30.27 -21.06
CA ASP A 104 -10.05 30.65 -19.72
C ASP A 104 -9.73 29.40 -18.89
N ALA A 105 -10.59 28.38 -18.93
CA ALA A 105 -10.33 27.11 -18.28
C ALA A 105 -9.12 26.40 -18.90
N VAL A 106 -9.00 26.38 -20.23
CA VAL A 106 -7.86 25.75 -20.91
C VAL A 106 -6.54 26.45 -20.55
N GLN A 107 -6.51 27.78 -20.51
CA GLN A 107 -5.33 28.53 -20.07
C GLN A 107 -4.96 28.20 -18.62
N LYS A 108 -5.95 28.11 -17.72
CA LYS A 108 -5.76 27.73 -16.31
C LYS A 108 -5.16 26.33 -16.14
N PHE A 109 -5.49 25.37 -17.00
CA PHE A 109 -4.90 24.03 -16.99
C PHE A 109 -3.53 23.96 -17.67
N ARG A 110 -3.27 24.82 -18.68
CA ARG A 110 -1.97 24.89 -19.36
C ARG A 110 -0.90 25.60 -18.54
N PHE A 111 -1.28 26.44 -17.59
CA PHE A 111 -0.34 27.14 -16.73
C PHE A 111 0.46 26.16 -15.86
N VAL A 112 1.79 26.28 -15.93
CA VAL A 112 2.75 25.56 -15.11
C VAL A 112 3.64 26.61 -14.45
N PRO A 113 3.76 26.64 -13.10
CA PRO A 113 4.66 27.58 -12.44
C PRO A 113 6.11 27.39 -12.92
N PRO A 114 6.91 28.47 -13.00
CA PRO A 114 8.32 28.36 -13.36
C PRO A 114 9.15 27.46 -12.43
N THR A 115 8.71 27.31 -11.18
CA THR A 115 9.33 26.46 -10.16
C THR A 115 8.82 25.01 -10.16
N TRP A 116 7.82 24.70 -10.99
CA TRP A 116 7.19 23.39 -11.01
C TRP A 116 8.02 22.41 -11.84
N SER A 117 8.49 21.35 -11.18
CA SER A 117 9.33 20.31 -11.77
C SER A 117 8.54 19.02 -11.99
N PHE A 118 9.13 18.06 -12.69
CA PHE A 118 8.53 16.72 -12.86
C PHE A 118 8.37 16.02 -11.51
N GLU A 119 9.30 16.24 -10.59
CA GLU A 119 9.29 15.70 -9.23
C GLU A 119 8.15 16.26 -8.38
N CYS A 120 7.69 17.49 -8.68
CA CYS A 120 6.48 18.02 -8.08
C CYS A 120 5.25 17.19 -8.50
N ASP A 121 5.19 16.72 -9.75
CA ASP A 121 4.10 15.83 -10.18
C ASP A 121 4.22 14.43 -9.54
N GLU A 122 5.43 13.89 -9.40
CA GLU A 122 5.65 12.62 -8.69
C GLU A 122 5.22 12.69 -7.22
N ASP A 123 5.56 13.78 -6.52
CA ASP A 123 5.10 14.02 -5.15
C ASP A 123 3.59 14.18 -5.08
N LEU A 124 2.99 14.86 -6.05
CA LEU A 124 1.54 15.04 -6.12
C LEU A 124 0.82 13.70 -6.33
N VAL A 125 1.35 12.86 -7.22
CA VAL A 125 0.91 11.48 -7.42
C VAL A 125 1.00 10.68 -6.12
N ARG A 126 2.14 10.77 -5.44
CA ARG A 126 2.39 10.05 -4.20
C ARG A 126 1.47 10.51 -3.08
N PHE A 127 1.29 11.82 -2.93
CA PHE A 127 0.32 12.41 -2.02
C PHE A 127 -1.09 11.86 -2.29
N MET A 128 -1.53 11.90 -3.55
CA MET A 128 -2.82 11.34 -3.95
C MET A 128 -2.92 9.86 -3.57
N TYR A 129 -1.92 9.05 -3.90
CA TYR A 129 -1.88 7.62 -3.58
C TYR A 129 -2.00 7.37 -2.08
N ASP A 130 -1.18 8.04 -1.26
CA ASP A 130 -1.15 7.87 0.19
C ASP A 130 -2.45 8.38 0.84
N TYR A 131 -2.98 9.50 0.38
CA TYR A 131 -4.25 10.06 0.85
C TYR A 131 -5.42 9.11 0.55
N PHE A 132 -5.50 8.58 -0.67
CA PHE A 132 -6.54 7.61 -1.05
C PHE A 132 -6.34 6.24 -0.38
N ALA A 133 -5.10 5.79 -0.17
CA ALA A 133 -4.80 4.55 0.54
C ALA A 133 -5.22 4.63 2.02
N LYS A 134 -5.00 5.76 2.68
CA LYS A 134 -5.49 6.02 4.05
C LYS A 134 -7.03 5.98 4.10
N GLY A 135 -7.71 6.53 3.09
CA GLY A 135 -9.17 6.44 2.95
C GLY A 135 -9.69 5.02 2.66
N ASN A 136 -8.97 4.20 1.88
CA ASN A 136 -9.37 2.82 1.55
C ASN A 136 -9.07 1.80 2.66
N ARG A 137 -8.11 2.06 3.56
CA ARG A 137 -7.77 1.16 4.69
C ARG A 137 -8.82 1.09 5.79
N SER A 138 -9.86 1.91 5.69
CA SER A 138 -10.96 2.01 6.64
C SER A 138 -12.28 1.54 6.02
N LEU A 139 -12.17 0.54 5.14
CA LEU A 139 -13.28 -0.27 4.64
C LEU A 139 -14.14 -0.77 5.81
N GLY A 140 -15.38 -0.27 5.88
CA GLY A 140 -16.41 -0.74 6.80
C GLY A 140 -17.14 0.37 7.55
N ARG A 141 -16.53 1.56 7.75
CA ARG A 141 -17.21 2.65 8.47
C ARG A 141 -18.09 3.46 7.52
N ILE A 142 -19.39 3.18 7.54
CA ILE A 142 -20.40 3.96 6.80
C ILE A 142 -20.30 5.46 7.07
N SER A 143 -19.88 5.87 8.28
CA SER A 143 -19.66 7.29 8.68
C SER A 143 -18.68 8.07 7.79
N GLN A 144 -17.90 7.38 6.94
CA GLN A 144 -17.07 8.04 5.95
C GLN A 144 -17.85 8.56 4.76
N TYR A 145 -18.94 7.91 4.41
CA TYR A 145 -19.74 8.16 3.20
C TYR A 145 -21.02 8.94 3.49
N VAL A 146 -21.41 9.01 4.76
CA VAL A 146 -22.64 9.67 5.22
C VAL A 146 -22.32 10.70 6.29
N ASP A 147 -23.06 11.80 6.29
CA ASP A 147 -23.06 12.83 7.34
C ASP A 147 -23.91 12.39 8.54
N SER A 148 -25.01 11.67 8.29
CA SER A 148 -25.86 11.09 9.33
C SER A 148 -26.52 9.78 8.88
N ILE A 149 -26.88 8.95 9.86
CA ILE A 149 -27.78 7.81 9.71
C ILE A 149 -28.94 8.04 10.66
N ASP A 150 -30.13 8.05 10.10
CA ASP A 150 -31.38 8.25 10.84
C ASP A 150 -32.26 7.03 10.62
N VAL A 151 -33.05 6.64 11.61
CA VAL A 151 -34.00 5.53 11.50
C VAL A 151 -35.40 6.00 11.91
N SER A 152 -36.42 5.28 11.47
CA SER A 152 -37.81 5.56 11.82
C SER A 152 -38.06 5.48 13.33
N SER A 153 -37.52 4.46 13.97
CA SER A 153 -37.69 4.13 15.38
C SER A 153 -36.69 3.04 15.79
N TYR A 154 -36.54 2.81 17.10
CA TYR A 154 -35.78 1.67 17.60
C TYR A 154 -36.18 1.28 19.02
N VAL A 155 -36.04 0.00 19.35
CA VAL A 155 -36.18 -0.51 20.71
C VAL A 155 -34.97 -0.12 21.54
N LYS A 156 -35.17 0.17 22.83
CA LYS A 156 -34.09 0.48 23.79
C LYS A 156 -33.00 -0.60 23.71
N ASP A 157 -31.74 -0.17 23.63
CA ASP A 157 -30.55 -1.01 23.49
C ASP A 157 -30.33 -1.65 22.09
N HIS A 158 -31.20 -1.43 21.09
CA HIS A 158 -31.03 -1.90 19.70
C HIS A 158 -31.05 -0.74 18.68
N GLY A 159 -30.24 0.27 18.95
CA GLY A 159 -30.22 1.55 18.22
C GLY A 159 -29.47 1.55 16.89
N VAL A 160 -29.37 2.74 16.29
CA VAL A 160 -28.75 2.97 14.97
C VAL A 160 -27.28 2.54 14.91
N SER A 161 -26.56 2.61 16.03
CA SER A 161 -25.15 2.19 16.13
C SER A 161 -24.92 0.76 15.64
N HIS A 162 -25.88 -0.15 15.91
CA HIS A 162 -25.80 -1.56 15.54
C HIS A 162 -25.94 -1.82 14.03
N LEU A 163 -26.40 -0.83 13.24
CA LEU A 163 -26.35 -0.94 11.79
C LEU A 163 -24.91 -0.85 11.25
N THR A 164 -23.94 -0.36 12.04
CA THR A 164 -22.62 0.05 11.52
C THR A 164 -21.43 -0.41 12.35
N ASP A 165 -21.65 -1.11 13.46
CA ASP A 165 -20.61 -1.63 14.35
C ASP A 165 -19.83 -2.82 13.75
N ASN A 166 -20.36 -3.42 12.67
CA ASN A 166 -19.81 -4.57 11.96
C ASN A 166 -19.62 -5.81 12.86
N GLN A 167 -20.43 -5.90 13.93
CA GLN A 167 -20.49 -7.09 14.79
C GLN A 167 -21.48 -8.10 14.19
N GLN A 168 -21.19 -9.40 14.36
CA GLN A 168 -22.04 -10.46 13.80
C GLN A 168 -23.24 -10.82 14.67
N TYR A 169 -23.31 -10.25 15.88
CA TYR A 169 -24.29 -10.61 16.92
C TYR A 169 -25.18 -9.43 17.37
N THR A 170 -24.98 -8.23 16.82
CA THR A 170 -25.79 -7.06 17.11
C THR A 170 -26.74 -6.76 15.94
N TYR A 171 -27.87 -6.11 16.25
CA TYR A 171 -28.86 -5.71 15.25
C TYR A 171 -29.57 -4.43 15.68
N TRP A 172 -30.08 -3.70 14.69
CA TRP A 172 -31.10 -2.67 14.88
C TRP A 172 -32.47 -3.32 14.81
N GLU A 173 -33.32 -3.01 15.78
CA GLU A 173 -34.72 -3.45 15.81
C GLU A 173 -35.62 -2.22 15.80
N SER A 174 -36.54 -2.15 14.84
CA SER A 174 -37.53 -1.07 14.77
C SER A 174 -38.63 -1.22 15.82
N ASP A 175 -39.33 -0.12 16.10
CA ASP A 175 -40.50 -0.07 16.99
C ASP A 175 -41.63 0.73 16.33
N GLY A 176 -42.60 0.07 15.69
CA GLY A 176 -43.63 0.75 14.92
C GLY A 176 -44.55 -0.16 14.11
N GLY A 177 -45.49 0.43 13.36
CA GLY A 177 -46.41 -0.32 12.50
C GLY A 177 -45.72 -0.92 11.27
N GLN A 178 -46.28 -2.02 10.76
CA GLN A 178 -45.76 -2.64 9.54
C GLN A 178 -45.80 -1.66 8.36
N GLY A 179 -44.68 -1.55 7.64
CA GLY A 179 -44.53 -0.64 6.50
C GLY A 179 -44.11 0.79 6.86
N GLU A 180 -43.98 1.11 8.14
CA GLU A 180 -43.57 2.44 8.62
C GLU A 180 -42.05 2.54 8.87
N HIS A 181 -41.31 1.44 8.64
CA HIS A 181 -39.90 1.33 8.99
C HIS A 181 -38.98 1.83 7.88
N TRP A 182 -38.01 2.66 8.25
CA TRP A 182 -37.01 3.14 7.31
C TRP A 182 -35.66 3.41 7.96
N VAL A 183 -34.61 3.29 7.15
CA VAL A 183 -33.25 3.73 7.45
C VAL A 183 -32.87 4.78 6.40
N ARG A 184 -32.53 5.98 6.85
CA ARG A 184 -32.15 7.12 6.02
C ARG A 184 -30.68 7.44 6.19
N LEU A 185 -30.03 7.67 5.06
CA LEU A 185 -28.64 8.02 4.94
C LEU A 185 -28.56 9.42 4.35
N THR A 186 -28.00 10.37 5.10
CA THR A 186 -27.61 11.67 4.57
C THR A 186 -26.23 11.52 3.98
N MET A 187 -26.11 11.48 2.66
CA MET A 187 -24.87 11.15 1.98
C MET A 187 -23.95 12.37 1.91
N LYS A 188 -22.65 12.19 2.18
CA LYS A 188 -21.66 13.24 1.96
C LYS A 188 -21.62 13.64 0.49
N LYS A 189 -21.52 14.94 0.25
CA LYS A 189 -21.56 15.53 -1.11
C LYS A 189 -20.56 14.83 -2.05
N GLY A 190 -21.06 14.29 -3.16
CA GLY A 190 -20.24 13.68 -4.21
C GLY A 190 -19.96 12.18 -4.05
N THR A 191 -20.51 11.54 -3.00
CA THR A 191 -20.43 10.09 -2.82
C THR A 191 -21.24 9.33 -3.88
N LEU A 192 -20.62 8.37 -4.59
CA LEU A 192 -21.32 7.45 -5.51
C LEU A 192 -21.32 6.04 -4.93
N ILE A 193 -22.50 5.43 -4.83
CA ILE A 193 -22.64 4.09 -4.28
C ILE A 193 -22.30 3.04 -5.33
N THR A 194 -21.21 2.30 -5.14
CA THR A 194 -20.92 1.10 -5.95
C THR A 194 -21.64 -0.13 -5.44
N LYS A 195 -21.87 -0.20 -4.13
CA LYS A 195 -22.64 -1.27 -3.50
C LYS A 195 -23.27 -0.76 -2.20
N LEU A 196 -24.57 -0.93 -2.05
CA LEU A 196 -25.28 -0.77 -0.78
C LEU A 196 -25.82 -2.14 -0.40
N VAL A 197 -25.50 -2.61 0.80
CA VAL A 197 -25.85 -3.95 1.28
C VAL A 197 -26.49 -3.84 2.65
N VAL A 198 -27.55 -4.62 2.88
CA VAL A 198 -28.16 -4.83 4.19
C VAL A 198 -27.99 -6.30 4.56
N THR A 199 -27.63 -6.56 5.81
CA THR A 199 -27.46 -7.92 6.35
C THR A 199 -28.75 -8.32 7.06
N ILE A 200 -29.27 -9.50 6.72
CA ILE A 200 -30.47 -10.08 7.32
C ILE A 200 -30.19 -11.50 7.81
N GLU A 201 -30.83 -11.90 8.91
CA GLU A 201 -30.71 -13.24 9.48
C GLU A 201 -31.99 -14.05 9.22
N PRO A 202 -31.90 -15.28 8.71
CA PRO A 202 -33.07 -16.10 8.36
C PRO A 202 -33.87 -16.59 9.59
N ASN A 203 -33.24 -16.67 10.77
CA ASN A 203 -33.89 -17.16 11.99
C ASN A 203 -34.79 -16.11 12.68
N ASP A 204 -34.84 -14.88 12.18
CA ASP A 204 -35.64 -13.80 12.77
C ASP A 204 -37.15 -13.92 12.51
N ALA A 205 -37.62 -14.98 11.84
CA ALA A 205 -39.03 -15.28 11.60
C ALA A 205 -39.83 -14.03 11.14
N SER A 206 -40.74 -13.53 11.97
CA SER A 206 -41.58 -12.37 11.70
C SER A 206 -40.83 -11.02 11.67
N TYR A 207 -39.64 -10.92 12.25
CA TYR A 207 -38.80 -9.71 12.23
C TYR A 207 -37.98 -9.57 10.94
N SER A 208 -37.94 -10.59 10.09
CA SER A 208 -37.21 -10.50 8.82
C SER A 208 -37.99 -9.66 7.80
N PRO A 209 -37.33 -8.77 7.05
CA PRO A 209 -37.97 -8.05 5.97
C PRO A 209 -38.37 -9.02 4.84
N LYS A 210 -39.53 -8.77 4.24
CA LYS A 210 -40.04 -9.47 3.05
C LYS A 210 -39.91 -8.59 1.82
N ARG A 211 -40.23 -7.30 1.94
CA ARG A 211 -40.15 -6.36 0.83
C ARG A 211 -39.43 -5.08 1.24
N ILE A 212 -38.39 -4.71 0.50
CA ILE A 212 -37.58 -3.52 0.74
C ILE A 212 -37.62 -2.64 -0.52
N ALA A 213 -37.87 -1.35 -0.36
CA ALA A 213 -37.74 -0.37 -1.43
C ALA A 213 -36.70 0.69 -1.07
N VAL A 214 -35.85 1.05 -2.02
CA VAL A 214 -34.83 2.09 -1.82
C VAL A 214 -35.22 3.32 -2.60
N TYR A 215 -35.16 4.47 -1.95
CA TYR A 215 -35.44 5.78 -2.51
C TYR A 215 -34.19 6.65 -2.44
N GLY A 216 -34.05 7.61 -3.35
CA GLY A 216 -32.97 8.60 -3.29
C GLY A 216 -33.33 9.90 -3.97
N GLY A 217 -32.66 10.97 -3.55
CA GLY A 217 -32.85 12.31 -4.10
C GLY A 217 -32.50 13.40 -3.09
N VAL A 218 -33.11 14.57 -3.25
CA VAL A 218 -33.00 15.68 -2.30
C VAL A 218 -34.07 15.51 -1.22
N MET A 219 -33.79 15.95 0.01
CA MET A 219 -34.78 15.96 1.11
C MET A 219 -36.12 16.55 0.62
N GLY A 220 -37.22 15.82 0.87
CA GLY A 220 -38.58 16.20 0.46
C GLY A 220 -38.96 15.84 -0.99
N LYS A 221 -38.01 15.38 -1.84
CA LYS A 221 -38.26 14.93 -3.22
C LYS A 221 -37.49 13.65 -3.54
N LEU A 222 -37.78 12.59 -2.80
CA LEU A 222 -37.17 11.28 -3.01
C LEU A 222 -37.88 10.52 -4.15
N LYS A 223 -37.10 9.92 -5.06
CA LYS A 223 -37.59 9.03 -6.11
C LYS A 223 -37.25 7.58 -5.77
N LYS A 224 -38.14 6.64 -6.11
CA LYS A 224 -37.84 5.20 -5.94
C LYS A 224 -36.72 4.81 -6.89
N LEU A 225 -35.65 4.24 -6.34
CA LEU A 225 -34.48 3.75 -7.07
C LEU A 225 -34.56 2.24 -7.31
N ALA A 226 -35.06 1.48 -6.34
CA ALA A 226 -35.18 0.02 -6.42
C ALA A 226 -36.29 -0.54 -5.52
N ASP A 227 -36.78 -1.75 -5.81
CA ASP A 227 -37.80 -2.49 -5.06
C ASP A 227 -37.44 -3.98 -5.08
N PHE A 228 -37.37 -4.61 -3.92
CA PHE A 228 -36.84 -5.96 -3.71
C PHE A 228 -37.85 -6.82 -2.95
N ASN A 229 -38.04 -8.05 -3.43
CA ASN A 229 -38.77 -9.09 -2.72
C ASN A 229 -37.75 -10.15 -2.25
N ILE A 230 -37.59 -10.27 -0.93
CA ILE A 230 -36.58 -11.13 -0.30
C ILE A 230 -37.15 -12.55 -0.21
N LYS A 231 -36.52 -13.49 -0.92
CA LYS A 231 -36.90 -14.90 -0.91
C LYS A 231 -36.75 -15.51 0.49
N GLU A 232 -37.62 -16.44 0.84
CA GLU A 232 -37.68 -17.07 2.18
C GLU A 232 -36.34 -17.67 2.64
N ASN A 233 -35.54 -18.22 1.72
CA ASN A 233 -34.24 -18.85 2.04
C ASN A 233 -33.03 -17.91 1.87
N CYS A 234 -33.24 -16.61 1.69
CA CYS A 234 -32.15 -15.64 1.55
C CYS A 234 -31.59 -15.27 2.92
N SER A 235 -30.32 -15.59 3.17
CA SER A 235 -29.58 -15.29 4.40
C SER A 235 -28.34 -14.46 4.11
N GLY A 236 -28.01 -13.51 4.99
CA GLY A 236 -26.79 -12.71 4.94
C GLY A 236 -26.93 -11.42 4.13
N ASP A 237 -25.87 -11.08 3.39
CA ASP A 237 -25.70 -9.79 2.70
C ASP A 237 -26.62 -9.66 1.47
N VAL A 238 -27.70 -8.87 1.58
CA VAL A 238 -28.60 -8.50 0.48
C VAL A 238 -28.16 -7.18 -0.16
N CYS A 239 -27.80 -7.23 -1.44
CA CYS A 239 -27.36 -6.07 -2.21
C CYS A 239 -28.56 -5.24 -2.70
N LEU A 240 -28.75 -4.05 -2.13
CA LEU A 240 -29.87 -3.15 -2.40
C LEU A 240 -29.60 -2.11 -3.50
N LEU A 241 -28.37 -1.64 -3.67
CA LEU A 241 -27.99 -0.80 -4.81
C LEU A 241 -26.62 -1.24 -5.32
N ARG A 242 -26.39 -1.07 -6.62
CA ARG A 242 -25.11 -1.37 -7.24
C ARG A 242 -24.80 -0.35 -8.33
N ASP A 243 -23.54 0.10 -8.38
CA ASP A 243 -22.96 0.93 -9.44
C ASP A 243 -23.79 2.17 -9.81
N MET A 244 -24.24 2.91 -8.79
CA MET A 244 -24.97 4.16 -8.96
C MET A 244 -24.12 5.21 -9.69
N LEU A 245 -24.71 5.82 -10.74
CA LEU A 245 -24.04 6.80 -11.60
C LEU A 245 -24.17 8.24 -11.11
N THR A 246 -25.16 8.51 -10.26
CA THR A 246 -25.47 9.84 -9.77
C THR A 246 -25.41 9.88 -8.25
N HIS A 247 -24.85 10.97 -7.72
CA HIS A 247 -24.84 11.20 -6.29
C HIS A 247 -26.27 11.46 -5.83
N GLN A 248 -26.69 10.70 -4.81
CA GLN A 248 -27.98 10.86 -4.16
C GLN A 248 -27.70 11.52 -2.80
N PRO A 249 -28.07 12.80 -2.59
CA PRO A 249 -27.83 13.49 -1.33
C PRO A 249 -28.48 12.77 -0.13
N VAL A 250 -29.61 12.13 -0.37
CA VAL A 250 -30.34 11.33 0.61
C VAL A 250 -30.65 9.99 -0.01
N ILE A 251 -30.48 8.92 0.76
CA ILE A 251 -30.96 7.59 0.42
C ILE A 251 -31.80 7.07 1.57
N GLU A 252 -32.97 6.53 1.26
CA GLU A 252 -33.90 6.00 2.24
C GLU A 252 -34.29 4.58 1.87
N ILE A 253 -33.92 3.64 2.74
CA ILE A 253 -34.27 2.23 2.66
C ILE A 253 -35.56 2.06 3.45
N ARG A 254 -36.67 1.75 2.77
CA ARG A 254 -37.98 1.51 3.38
C ARG A 254 -38.27 0.02 3.42
N ILE A 255 -38.65 -0.48 4.58
CA ILE A 255 -39.11 -1.85 4.75
C ILE A 255 -40.63 -1.81 4.66
N LEU A 256 -41.15 -2.26 3.51
CA LEU A 256 -42.58 -2.14 3.18
C LEU A 256 -43.41 -3.27 3.78
N GLU A 257 -42.83 -4.47 3.89
CA GLU A 257 -43.50 -5.66 4.41
C GLU A 257 -42.50 -6.51 5.19
N CYS A 258 -42.92 -7.03 6.35
CA CYS A 258 -42.18 -8.03 7.12
C CYS A 258 -42.77 -9.43 6.85
N ARG A 259 -41.98 -10.47 7.11
CA ARG A 259 -42.45 -11.85 7.00
C ARG A 259 -43.50 -12.16 8.07
N GLU A 260 -44.36 -13.15 7.80
CA GLU A 260 -45.39 -13.62 8.73
C GLU A 260 -46.29 -12.51 9.33
N HIS A 261 -46.46 -11.40 8.60
CA HIS A 261 -47.17 -10.21 9.07
C HIS A 261 -46.56 -9.57 10.33
N GLY A 262 -45.25 -9.70 10.51
CA GLY A 262 -44.52 -9.08 11.60
C GLY A 262 -44.69 -7.56 11.64
N LEU A 263 -44.67 -7.03 12.86
CA LEU A 263 -44.83 -5.60 13.11
C LEU A 263 -43.49 -4.87 13.04
N ASN A 264 -42.45 -5.40 13.69
CA ASN A 264 -41.10 -4.81 13.72
C ASN A 264 -40.16 -5.48 12.72
N VAL A 265 -39.02 -4.86 12.43
CA VAL A 265 -37.96 -5.41 11.59
C VAL A 265 -36.61 -5.41 12.30
N ARG A 266 -35.81 -6.45 12.08
CA ARG A 266 -34.41 -6.53 12.49
C ARG A 266 -33.47 -6.48 11.31
N LEU A 267 -32.49 -5.59 11.37
CA LEU A 267 -31.38 -5.54 10.41
C LEU A 267 -30.05 -5.70 11.16
N TRP A 268 -29.22 -6.64 10.71
CA TRP A 268 -27.98 -7.07 11.37
C TRP A 268 -26.74 -6.29 10.91
N GLY A 269 -26.95 -5.31 10.03
CA GLY A 269 -25.88 -4.47 9.57
C GLY A 269 -26.18 -3.85 8.22
N LEU A 270 -25.58 -2.70 8.01
CA LEU A 270 -25.59 -1.95 6.78
C LEU A 270 -24.13 -1.85 6.32
N LYS A 271 -23.87 -2.08 5.03
CA LYS A 271 -22.54 -1.95 4.44
C LYS A 271 -22.64 -1.11 3.18
N ILE A 272 -21.82 -0.06 3.10
CA ILE A 272 -21.70 0.78 1.91
C ILE A 272 -20.30 0.61 1.36
N LYS A 273 -20.23 0.15 0.10
CA LYS A 273 -19.09 0.37 -0.75
C LYS A 273 -19.42 1.55 -1.63
N ALA A 274 -18.93 2.72 -1.29
CA ALA A 274 -18.98 3.86 -2.19
C ALA A 274 -17.68 3.93 -2.98
N ALA A 275 -17.78 4.23 -4.28
CA ALA A 275 -16.69 4.91 -4.92
C ALA A 275 -16.89 6.39 -4.63
N TRP A 276 -15.95 6.96 -3.89
CA TRP A 276 -15.52 8.30 -4.29
C TRP A 276 -14.96 8.10 -5.68
N HIS A 277 -15.58 8.79 -6.63
CA HIS A 277 -15.33 8.64 -8.04
C HIS A 277 -13.81 8.76 -8.26
N TRP A 278 -13.11 7.62 -8.36
CA TRP A 278 -11.72 7.57 -8.83
C TRP A 278 -11.61 8.10 -10.27
N ASP A 279 -12.77 8.35 -10.89
CA ASP A 279 -12.92 9.06 -12.16
C ASP A 279 -13.32 10.57 -12.01
N VAL A 280 -13.71 11.12 -10.83
CA VAL A 280 -14.11 12.54 -10.56
C VAL A 280 -14.11 12.87 -9.04
N ARG A 281 -12.97 13.31 -8.48
CA ARG A 281 -12.89 14.48 -7.57
C ARG A 281 -11.68 14.41 -6.66
N LEU A 282 -10.66 15.12 -7.11
CA LEU A 282 -9.86 15.92 -6.22
C LEU A 282 -10.77 17.01 -5.62
N ASN A 283 -10.44 17.51 -4.44
CA ASN A 283 -11.04 18.70 -3.86
C ASN A 283 -9.88 19.62 -3.46
N ALA A 284 -10.03 20.93 -3.64
CA ALA A 284 -9.02 21.90 -3.21
C ALA A 284 -8.70 21.75 -1.71
N ASP A 285 -9.70 21.40 -0.88
CA ASP A 285 -9.52 21.16 0.56
C ASP A 285 -8.57 20.00 0.89
N MET A 286 -8.30 19.10 -0.07
CA MET A 286 -7.33 18.03 0.13
C MET A 286 -5.91 18.58 0.28
N PHE A 287 -5.62 19.71 -0.39
CA PHE A 287 -4.31 20.34 -0.48
C PHE A 287 -4.08 21.39 0.62
N GLN A 288 -4.76 21.25 1.76
CA GLN A 288 -4.46 22.05 2.94
C GLN A 288 -3.06 21.75 3.46
N SER A 289 -2.35 22.77 3.95
CA SER A 289 -0.96 22.66 4.42
C SER A 289 -0.77 21.54 5.46
N ALA A 290 -1.74 21.32 6.35
CA ALA A 290 -1.69 20.22 7.34
C ALA A 290 -1.53 18.82 6.71
N HIS A 291 -1.99 18.61 5.48
CA HIS A 291 -1.86 17.35 4.75
C HIS A 291 -0.58 17.27 3.89
N LEU A 292 0.05 18.41 3.61
CA LEU A 292 1.19 18.53 2.69
C LEU A 292 2.55 18.57 3.39
N VAL A 293 2.61 18.57 4.73
CA VAL A 293 3.84 18.63 5.55
C VAL A 293 4.93 17.64 5.10
N ARG A 294 4.54 16.50 4.51
CA ARG A 294 5.47 15.46 4.04
C ARG A 294 5.93 15.59 2.59
N TYR A 295 5.34 16.53 1.87
CA TYR A 295 5.63 16.82 0.48
C TYR A 295 6.06 18.27 0.41
N PRO A 296 7.27 18.61 0.93
CA PRO A 296 7.73 19.99 1.05
C PRO A 296 7.82 20.71 -0.31
N ARG A 297 7.95 19.96 -1.42
CA ARG A 297 7.89 20.51 -2.78
C ARG A 297 6.48 20.96 -3.20
N LEU A 298 5.44 20.45 -2.56
CA LEU A 298 4.04 20.85 -2.77
C LEU A 298 3.63 21.95 -1.78
N GLU A 299 4.25 21.98 -0.61
CA GLU A 299 3.98 22.97 0.42
C GLU A 299 4.24 24.40 -0.08
N GLY A 300 3.35 25.33 0.27
CA GLY A 300 3.40 26.71 -0.22
C GLY A 300 2.84 26.92 -1.63
N THR A 301 2.47 25.86 -2.36
CA THR A 301 1.74 25.98 -3.62
C THR A 301 0.26 26.22 -3.38
N ASP A 302 -0.35 27.07 -4.20
CA ASP A 302 -1.79 27.35 -4.16
C ASP A 302 -2.64 26.06 -4.31
N PRO A 303 -3.61 25.79 -3.40
CA PRO A 303 -4.46 24.59 -3.45
C PRO A 303 -5.25 24.40 -4.75
N ASP A 304 -5.71 25.49 -5.39
CA ASP A 304 -6.44 25.40 -6.66
C ASP A 304 -5.52 24.98 -7.81
N LEU A 305 -4.26 25.41 -7.76
CA LEU A 305 -3.26 24.98 -8.73
C LEU A 305 -2.93 23.49 -8.55
N LEU A 306 -2.69 23.04 -7.31
CA LEU A 306 -2.47 21.62 -7.00
C LEU A 306 -3.66 20.76 -7.45
N TYR A 307 -4.88 21.24 -7.22
CA TYR A 307 -6.10 20.62 -7.71
C TYR A 307 -6.11 20.48 -9.24
N ARG A 308 -5.81 21.55 -9.99
CA ARG A 308 -5.77 21.49 -11.47
C ARG A 308 -4.70 20.53 -11.99
N ARG A 309 -3.49 20.56 -11.40
CA ARG A 309 -2.41 19.62 -11.73
C ARG A 309 -2.83 18.19 -11.49
N ALA A 310 -3.41 17.90 -10.34
CA ALA A 310 -3.88 16.58 -10.00
C ALA A 310 -4.99 16.10 -10.95
N VAL A 311 -5.89 16.98 -11.41
CA VAL A 311 -6.93 16.63 -12.40
C VAL A 311 -6.31 16.23 -13.74
N LEU A 312 -5.24 16.91 -14.17
CA LEU A 312 -4.51 16.55 -15.38
C LEU A 312 -3.82 15.19 -15.24
N ILE A 313 -3.16 14.94 -14.10
CA ILE A 313 -2.53 13.66 -13.79
C ILE A 313 -3.58 12.54 -13.80
N GLN A 314 -4.73 12.75 -13.16
CA GLN A 314 -5.82 11.77 -13.14
C GLN A 314 -6.34 11.47 -14.56
N ARG A 315 -6.48 12.50 -15.41
CA ARG A 315 -6.87 12.32 -16.81
C ARG A 315 -5.80 11.57 -17.61
N PHE A 316 -4.52 11.90 -17.42
CA PHE A 316 -3.41 11.18 -18.01
C PHE A 316 -3.43 9.71 -17.61
N MET A 317 -3.60 9.41 -16.32
CA MET A 317 -3.68 8.04 -15.80
C MET A 317 -4.86 7.27 -16.36
N LYS A 318 -6.02 7.90 -16.52
CA LYS A 318 -7.19 7.26 -17.16
C LYS A 318 -6.91 6.87 -18.61
N LEU A 319 -6.23 7.73 -19.36
CA LEU A 319 -5.82 7.44 -20.74
C LEU A 319 -4.77 6.32 -20.76
N LEU A 320 -3.78 6.39 -19.88
CA LEU A 320 -2.74 5.37 -19.73
C LEU A 320 -3.37 4.01 -19.40
N ASP A 321 -4.25 3.93 -18.40
CA ASP A 321 -4.96 2.70 -18.01
C ASP A 321 -5.77 2.08 -19.15
N SER A 322 -6.27 2.90 -20.08
CA SER A 322 -7.01 2.42 -21.25
C SER A 322 -6.11 1.75 -22.30
N VAL A 323 -4.82 2.10 -22.32
CA VAL A 323 -3.85 1.56 -23.29
C VAL A 323 -2.92 0.49 -22.69
N LEU A 324 -2.69 0.52 -21.38
CA LEU A 324 -1.81 -0.42 -20.66
C LEU A 324 -2.08 -1.90 -21.01
N PRO A 325 -3.34 -2.39 -21.07
CA PRO A 325 -3.64 -3.78 -21.46
C PRO A 325 -3.13 -4.21 -22.83
N TYR A 326 -2.95 -3.25 -23.74
CA TYR A 326 -2.44 -3.50 -25.09
C TYR A 326 -0.92 -3.37 -25.16
N LEU A 327 -0.31 -2.58 -24.27
CA LEU A 327 1.14 -2.40 -24.20
C LEU A 327 1.84 -3.53 -23.43
N PHE A 328 1.18 -4.12 -22.43
CA PHE A 328 1.70 -5.29 -21.68
C PHE A 328 0.68 -6.42 -21.70
N PRO A 329 0.47 -7.05 -22.87
CA PRO A 329 -0.50 -8.13 -22.99
C PRO A 329 -0.16 -9.26 -22.02
N VAL A 330 -1.13 -9.61 -21.16
CA VAL A 330 -0.95 -10.63 -20.11
C VAL A 330 -0.60 -12.01 -20.67
N TRP A 331 -0.92 -12.25 -21.95
CA TRP A 331 -0.63 -13.51 -22.64
C TRP A 331 0.76 -13.60 -23.25
N ASP A 332 1.51 -12.49 -23.35
CA ASP A 332 2.86 -12.49 -23.92
C ASP A 332 3.79 -11.51 -23.19
N PRO A 333 4.56 -11.99 -22.19
CA PRO A 333 5.51 -11.15 -21.47
C PRO A 333 6.67 -10.65 -22.34
N THR A 334 6.93 -11.28 -23.50
CA THR A 334 8.09 -10.95 -24.35
C THR A 334 7.89 -9.69 -25.20
N VAL A 335 6.64 -9.27 -25.40
CA VAL A 335 6.25 -8.06 -26.17
C VAL A 335 6.37 -6.77 -25.33
N SER A 336 6.75 -6.89 -24.06
CA SER A 336 6.60 -5.83 -23.07
C SER A 336 7.67 -4.73 -23.17
N LEU A 337 7.22 -3.48 -23.29
CA LEU A 337 8.06 -2.26 -23.30
C LEU A 337 8.39 -1.75 -21.88
N PHE A 338 8.79 -2.64 -20.96
CA PHE A 338 8.98 -2.29 -19.54
C PHE A 338 10.00 -1.17 -19.32
N ASN A 339 11.04 -1.13 -20.15
CA ASN A 339 12.06 -0.09 -20.08
C ASN A 339 11.51 1.31 -20.33
N GLU A 340 10.46 1.46 -21.15
CA GLU A 340 9.82 2.74 -21.45
C GLU A 340 8.97 3.26 -20.28
N LEU A 341 8.50 2.37 -19.39
CA LEU A 341 7.73 2.76 -18.21
C LEU A 341 8.58 3.31 -17.07
N LYS A 342 9.91 3.12 -17.12
CA LYS A 342 10.81 3.52 -16.02
C LYS A 342 10.62 4.97 -15.61
N HIS A 343 10.44 5.86 -16.60
CA HIS A 343 10.26 7.30 -16.35
C HIS A 343 8.87 7.70 -15.84
N ILE A 344 7.84 6.86 -16.02
CA ILE A 344 6.48 7.14 -15.52
C ILE A 344 6.07 6.19 -14.40
N LYS A 345 7.02 5.43 -13.85
CA LYS A 345 6.77 4.37 -12.88
C LYS A 345 6.11 4.90 -11.61
N GLN A 346 6.50 6.10 -11.17
CA GLN A 346 5.86 6.76 -10.03
C GLN A 346 4.38 7.07 -10.29
N PHE A 347 3.99 7.37 -11.53
CA PHE A 347 2.59 7.62 -11.92
C PHE A 347 1.72 6.35 -11.85
N LEU A 348 2.33 5.17 -12.06
CA LEU A 348 1.64 3.88 -11.99
C LEU A 348 1.07 3.57 -10.60
N LEU A 349 1.47 4.31 -9.54
CA LEU A 349 0.84 4.25 -8.22
C LEU A 349 -0.68 4.48 -8.28
N LEU A 350 -1.14 5.36 -9.18
CA LEU A 350 -2.56 5.67 -9.36
C LEU A 350 -3.27 4.72 -10.32
N SER A 351 -2.52 3.86 -11.03
CA SER A 351 -3.08 2.87 -11.94
C SER A 351 -3.63 1.67 -11.18
N LYS A 352 -4.78 1.16 -11.61
CA LYS A 352 -5.36 -0.08 -11.05
C LYS A 352 -4.72 -1.33 -11.61
N TRP A 353 -4.04 -1.20 -12.74
CA TRP A 353 -3.61 -2.31 -13.56
C TRP A 353 -2.35 -3.02 -13.04
N PRO A 354 -1.28 -2.31 -12.62
CA PRO A 354 -0.10 -2.91 -12.00
C PRO A 354 -0.41 -3.77 -10.78
N GLN A 355 -1.36 -3.36 -9.93
CA GLN A 355 -1.71 -4.13 -8.73
C GLN A 355 -2.42 -5.45 -9.06
N ALA A 356 -3.32 -5.43 -10.04
CA ALA A 356 -4.03 -6.62 -10.48
C ALA A 356 -3.08 -7.62 -11.20
N LEU A 357 -2.19 -7.10 -12.04
CA LEU A 357 -1.16 -7.91 -12.69
C LEU A 357 -0.16 -8.46 -11.70
N ALA A 358 0.33 -7.65 -10.77
CA ALA A 358 1.31 -8.09 -9.79
C ALA A 358 0.75 -9.25 -8.96
N SER A 359 -0.49 -9.11 -8.47
CA SER A 359 -1.18 -10.18 -7.74
C SER A 359 -1.34 -11.44 -8.58
N ARG A 360 -1.65 -11.30 -9.87
CA ARG A 360 -1.79 -12.43 -10.79
C ARG A 360 -0.46 -13.14 -11.07
N TYR A 361 0.59 -12.41 -11.42
CA TYR A 361 1.92 -12.97 -11.70
C TYR A 361 2.53 -13.65 -10.47
N LEU A 362 2.33 -13.08 -9.27
CA LEU A 362 2.73 -13.73 -8.03
C LEU A 362 1.99 -15.06 -7.85
N LYS A 363 0.68 -15.08 -8.09
CA LYS A 363 -0.16 -16.29 -7.99
C LYS A 363 0.21 -17.35 -9.04
N GLU A 364 0.44 -16.97 -10.28
CA GLU A 364 0.80 -17.90 -11.37
C GLU A 364 2.20 -18.51 -11.19
N SER A 365 3.09 -17.81 -10.49
CA SER A 365 4.43 -18.30 -10.14
C SER A 365 4.48 -19.04 -8.80
N GLU A 366 3.33 -19.30 -8.16
CA GLU A 366 3.26 -20.07 -6.92
C GLU A 366 3.69 -21.53 -7.12
N THR A 367 4.42 -22.05 -6.13
CA THR A 367 4.81 -23.45 -6.04
C THR A 367 4.22 -24.10 -4.81
N LYS A 368 4.28 -25.44 -4.75
CA LYS A 368 3.81 -26.18 -3.58
C LYS A 368 4.78 -25.96 -2.42
N LYS A 369 4.22 -25.74 -1.23
CA LYS A 369 4.96 -25.74 0.03
C LYS A 369 5.72 -27.07 0.21
N PRO A 370 6.83 -27.10 0.96
CA PRO A 370 7.52 -28.34 1.30
C PRO A 370 6.61 -29.24 2.16
N ASN A 371 6.85 -30.54 2.07
CA ASN A 371 6.08 -31.54 2.81
C ASN A 371 6.34 -31.41 4.32
N ASN A 372 7.61 -31.24 4.69
CA ASN A 372 8.05 -31.01 6.07
C ASN A 372 8.67 -29.61 6.16
N MET A 373 8.30 -28.85 7.18
CA MET A 373 8.93 -27.56 7.45
C MET A 373 10.31 -27.78 8.09
N PRO A 374 11.35 -27.01 7.70
CA PRO A 374 12.64 -27.13 8.34
C PRO A 374 12.56 -26.63 9.78
N GLU A 375 12.93 -27.49 10.72
CA GLU A 375 13.06 -27.16 12.12
C GLU A 375 14.50 -26.69 12.41
N LEU A 376 14.63 -25.50 13.00
CA LEU A 376 15.89 -24.84 13.31
C LEU A 376 16.08 -24.71 14.81
N PHE A 377 17.29 -25.01 15.27
CA PHE A 377 17.71 -24.78 16.65
C PHE A 377 18.63 -23.56 16.70
N ILE A 378 18.18 -22.48 17.32
CA ILE A 378 18.88 -21.19 17.35
C ILE A 378 19.32 -20.88 18.77
N ASN A 379 20.58 -20.52 18.97
CA ASN A 379 21.09 -20.08 20.25
C ASN A 379 21.20 -18.54 20.28
N ARG A 380 20.22 -17.89 20.94
CA ARG A 380 20.17 -16.43 21.07
C ARG A 380 21.22 -15.87 22.00
N HIS A 381 21.57 -16.58 23.07
CA HIS A 381 22.57 -16.12 24.03
C HIS A 381 23.96 -15.96 23.37
N LEU A 382 24.33 -16.87 22.47
CA LEU A 382 25.55 -16.73 21.66
C LEU A 382 25.45 -15.56 20.66
N ALA A 383 24.27 -15.35 20.07
CA ALA A 383 24.04 -14.24 19.16
C ALA A 383 24.11 -12.89 19.88
N LEU A 384 23.56 -12.78 21.09
CA LEU A 384 23.63 -11.57 21.92
C LEU A 384 25.08 -11.20 22.22
N LYS A 385 25.90 -12.17 22.67
CA LYS A 385 27.35 -11.97 22.88
C LYS A 385 28.08 -11.53 21.61
N HIS A 386 27.70 -12.10 20.46
CA HIS A 386 28.24 -11.69 19.16
C HIS A 386 27.84 -10.25 18.82
N ARG A 387 26.60 -9.85 19.09
CA ARG A 387 26.13 -8.48 18.84
C ARG A 387 26.84 -7.44 19.69
N GLU A 388 27.10 -7.74 20.96
CA GLU A 388 27.84 -6.85 21.86
C GLU A 388 29.30 -6.71 21.44
N ASN A 389 29.93 -7.79 20.97
CA ASN A 389 31.32 -7.77 20.53
C ASN A 389 31.57 -8.65 19.29
N PRO A 390 31.28 -8.15 18.08
CA PRO A 390 31.43 -8.92 16.85
C PRO A 390 32.87 -9.36 16.56
N GLY A 391 33.86 -8.68 17.16
CA GLY A 391 35.28 -9.01 16.98
C GLY A 391 35.69 -10.36 17.57
N LEU A 392 34.93 -10.91 18.52
CA LEU A 392 35.19 -12.23 19.10
C LEU A 392 34.82 -13.39 18.17
N ASP A 393 33.95 -13.14 17.19
CA ASP A 393 33.57 -14.09 16.15
C ASP A 393 33.58 -13.43 14.77
N PRO A 394 34.79 -13.23 14.17
CA PRO A 394 34.92 -12.63 12.84
C PRO A 394 34.21 -13.42 11.74
N SER A 395 33.95 -14.72 11.97
CA SER A 395 33.22 -15.58 11.03
C SER A 395 31.71 -15.38 11.08
N CYS A 396 31.22 -14.61 12.07
CA CYS A 396 29.82 -14.37 12.36
C CYS A 396 29.01 -15.66 12.53
N ARG A 397 29.63 -16.78 12.96
CA ARG A 397 28.97 -18.10 13.07
C ARG A 397 27.86 -18.10 14.13
N ASN A 398 27.99 -17.26 15.14
CA ASN A 398 27.08 -17.17 16.28
C ASN A 398 25.92 -16.20 16.04
N ALA A 399 25.98 -15.35 15.02
CA ALA A 399 24.87 -14.48 14.63
C ALA A 399 23.64 -15.33 14.24
N ILE A 400 22.44 -14.89 14.62
CA ILE A 400 21.18 -15.58 14.29
C ILE A 400 21.05 -15.74 12.77
N PHE A 401 21.38 -14.71 12.00
CA PHE A 401 21.44 -14.76 10.54
C PHE A 401 22.22 -15.97 10.03
N THR A 402 23.43 -16.19 10.54
CA THR A 402 24.29 -17.30 10.10
C THR A 402 23.80 -18.64 10.60
N GLN A 403 23.25 -18.71 11.82
CA GLN A 403 22.64 -19.92 12.36
C GLN A 403 21.47 -20.37 11.48
N VAL A 404 20.56 -19.46 11.13
CA VAL A 404 19.41 -19.73 10.24
C VAL A 404 19.88 -20.11 8.84
N TYR A 405 20.78 -19.33 8.23
CA TYR A 405 21.30 -19.61 6.89
C TYR A 405 21.92 -21.01 6.79
N LYS A 406 22.75 -21.39 7.76
CA LYS A 406 23.39 -22.71 7.80
C LYS A 406 22.40 -23.84 8.12
N GLY A 407 21.46 -23.61 9.02
CA GLY A 407 20.43 -24.58 9.36
C GLY A 407 19.56 -24.93 8.16
N LEU A 408 19.07 -23.91 7.45
CA LEU A 408 18.31 -24.09 6.20
C LEU A 408 19.15 -24.75 5.11
N LYS A 409 20.41 -24.35 4.92
CA LYS A 409 21.29 -24.97 3.93
C LYS A 409 21.52 -26.46 4.22
N SER A 410 21.60 -26.85 5.49
CA SER A 410 21.74 -28.26 5.88
C SER A 410 20.49 -29.06 5.50
N PHE A 411 19.31 -28.50 5.75
CA PHE A 411 18.03 -29.07 5.30
C PHE A 411 17.98 -29.26 3.76
N THR A 412 18.48 -28.29 2.99
CA THR A 412 18.52 -28.40 1.52
C THR A 412 19.51 -29.42 0.96
N LYS A 413 20.43 -29.95 1.78
CA LYS A 413 21.26 -31.10 1.35
C LYS A 413 20.48 -32.40 1.38
N GLU A 414 19.49 -32.49 2.28
CA GLU A 414 18.66 -33.67 2.49
C GLU A 414 17.37 -33.62 1.65
N GLN A 415 16.92 -32.42 1.28
CA GLN A 415 15.68 -32.18 0.53
C GLN A 415 15.88 -31.17 -0.61
N LYS A 416 14.79 -30.81 -1.32
CA LYS A 416 14.85 -29.74 -2.33
C LYS A 416 15.06 -28.37 -1.66
N PRO A 417 15.81 -27.44 -2.30
CA PRO A 417 15.93 -26.07 -1.84
C PRO A 417 14.56 -25.41 -1.64
N LEU A 418 14.43 -24.61 -0.58
CA LEU A 418 13.25 -23.76 -0.40
C LEU A 418 13.25 -22.68 -1.47
N ASP A 419 12.15 -22.58 -2.20
CA ASP A 419 11.99 -21.58 -3.26
C ASP A 419 11.17 -20.37 -2.84
N TYR A 420 10.54 -20.41 -1.65
CA TYR A 420 9.75 -19.33 -1.04
C TYR A 420 8.61 -18.78 -1.91
N ARG A 421 8.21 -19.50 -2.95
CA ARG A 421 7.14 -19.10 -3.89
C ARG A 421 5.78 -19.65 -3.46
N TRP A 422 5.53 -19.75 -2.16
CA TRP A 422 4.35 -20.45 -1.66
C TRP A 422 3.12 -19.53 -1.60
N PRO A 423 1.91 -20.10 -1.50
CA PRO A 423 0.68 -19.31 -1.37
C PRO A 423 0.70 -18.42 -0.13
N SER A 424 0.07 -17.25 -0.24
CA SER A 424 0.00 -16.24 0.85
C SER A 424 -0.69 -16.69 2.14
N SER A 425 -1.38 -17.83 2.13
CA SER A 425 -1.91 -18.48 3.34
C SER A 425 -0.83 -19.18 4.17
N TYR A 426 0.39 -19.28 3.66
CA TYR A 426 1.54 -19.87 4.32
C TYR A 426 2.58 -18.77 4.60
N ASP A 427 2.51 -18.20 5.80
CA ASP A 427 3.33 -17.08 6.25
C ASP A 427 4.56 -17.52 7.07
N GLN A 428 4.75 -18.82 7.31
CA GLN A 428 5.91 -19.36 8.01
C GLN A 428 6.87 -20.07 7.05
N TRP A 429 8.17 -19.74 7.15
CA TRP A 429 9.20 -20.31 6.25
C TRP A 429 10.11 -21.35 6.91
N TRP A 430 10.17 -21.35 8.23
CA TRP A 430 10.86 -22.35 9.05
C TRP A 430 10.23 -22.41 10.44
N GLU A 431 10.42 -23.53 11.13
CA GLU A 431 10.11 -23.67 12.55
C GLU A 431 11.35 -23.34 13.37
N CYS A 432 11.15 -22.62 14.47
CA CYS A 432 12.24 -22.12 15.30
C CYS A 432 12.13 -22.65 16.74
N LYS A 433 13.22 -23.22 17.24
CA LYS A 433 13.40 -23.63 18.63
C LYS A 433 14.63 -22.92 19.20
N PHE A 434 14.42 -22.06 20.18
CA PHE A 434 15.50 -21.36 20.86
C PHE A 434 16.12 -22.25 21.93
N VAL A 435 17.43 -22.46 21.85
CA VAL A 435 18.17 -23.37 22.72
C VAL A 435 18.18 -22.79 24.14
N GLY A 436 17.54 -23.49 25.08
CA GLY A 436 17.50 -23.09 26.49
C GLY A 436 16.30 -22.22 26.87
N GLU A 437 15.45 -21.86 25.90
CA GLU A 437 14.22 -21.09 26.06
C GLU A 437 12.99 -22.01 25.88
N GLY A 438 11.95 -21.80 26.68
CA GLY A 438 10.69 -22.55 26.60
C GLY A 438 9.71 -21.91 25.64
N ILE A 439 9.91 -22.06 24.33
CA ILE A 439 8.92 -21.58 23.34
C ILE A 439 7.70 -22.51 23.36
N CYS A 440 6.51 -21.95 23.54
CA CYS A 440 5.25 -22.71 23.56
C CYS A 440 4.59 -22.84 22.16
N ASP A 441 4.88 -21.94 21.21
CA ASP A 441 4.21 -21.88 19.91
C ASP A 441 5.17 -21.85 18.70
N CYS A 442 4.78 -22.50 17.60
CA CYS A 442 5.64 -22.64 16.42
C CYS A 442 5.75 -21.34 15.59
N GLY A 443 4.80 -20.42 15.72
CA GLY A 443 4.70 -19.19 14.91
C GLY A 443 5.48 -18.00 15.48
N GLY A 444 5.44 -17.77 16.80
CA GLY A 444 6.17 -16.70 17.48
C GLY A 444 7.68 -16.79 17.26
N GLY A 445 8.26 -17.97 17.45
CA GLY A 445 9.70 -18.17 17.27
C GLY A 445 10.22 -17.85 15.86
N PHE A 446 9.42 -18.10 14.82
CA PHE A 446 9.76 -17.72 13.45
C PHE A 446 9.81 -16.20 13.28
N ARG A 447 8.76 -15.49 13.73
CA ARG A 447 8.70 -14.02 13.62
C ARG A 447 9.82 -13.36 14.41
N ASP A 448 10.10 -13.86 15.61
CA ASP A 448 11.16 -13.29 16.41
C ASP A 448 12.53 -13.53 15.76
N SER A 449 12.75 -14.70 15.13
CA SER A 449 13.99 -14.94 14.38
C SER A 449 14.17 -13.99 13.20
N LEU A 450 13.08 -13.60 12.51
CA LEU A 450 13.11 -12.57 11.46
C LEU A 450 13.42 -11.18 12.04
N THR A 451 12.80 -10.83 13.16
CA THR A 451 13.07 -9.57 13.86
C THR A 451 14.53 -9.49 14.31
N ASP A 452 15.08 -10.59 14.83
CA ASP A 452 16.48 -10.66 15.23
C ASP A 452 17.42 -10.52 14.03
N ILE A 453 17.13 -11.21 12.92
CA ILE A 453 17.86 -11.07 11.65
C ILE A 453 17.84 -9.62 11.17
N SER A 454 16.68 -8.98 11.16
CA SER A 454 16.53 -7.56 10.78
C SER A 454 17.43 -6.66 11.61
N GLU A 455 17.43 -6.85 12.93
CA GLU A 455 18.22 -6.06 13.88
C GLU A 455 19.73 -6.41 13.80
N GLU A 456 20.12 -7.59 13.31
CA GLU A 456 21.52 -7.91 13.01
C GLU A 456 22.00 -7.32 11.68
N LEU A 457 21.12 -7.25 10.67
CA LEU A 457 21.44 -6.67 9.36
C LEU A 457 21.48 -5.14 9.38
N CYS A 458 20.51 -4.52 10.06
CA CYS A 458 20.37 -3.08 10.19
C CYS A 458 20.02 -2.74 11.65
N PRO A 459 21.01 -2.66 12.54
CA PRO A 459 20.77 -2.31 13.94
C PRO A 459 20.03 -0.98 14.10
N SER A 460 19.05 -0.95 15.00
CA SER A 460 18.27 0.24 15.34
C SER A 460 19.07 1.22 16.21
N SER A 461 20.12 0.74 16.90
CA SER A 461 20.98 1.58 17.73
C SER A 461 22.08 2.26 16.90
N GLY A 462 22.12 3.60 16.98
CA GLY A 462 23.14 4.43 16.34
C GLY A 462 24.54 4.35 16.97
N ASP A 463 24.70 3.75 18.15
CA ASP A 463 26.00 3.73 18.85
C ASP A 463 26.62 2.33 18.98
N GLY A 464 25.84 1.28 18.70
CA GLY A 464 26.30 -0.11 18.78
C GLY A 464 27.15 -0.57 17.59
N PRO A 465 27.99 -1.61 17.74
CA PRO A 465 28.71 -2.17 16.60
C PRO A 465 27.74 -2.80 15.60
N VAL A 466 28.11 -2.80 14.32
CA VAL A 466 27.35 -3.52 13.28
C VAL A 466 27.75 -4.99 13.31
N PRO A 467 26.84 -5.93 13.63
CA PRO A 467 27.22 -7.31 13.94
C PRO A 467 27.46 -8.17 12.70
N LEU A 468 26.98 -7.76 11.54
CA LEU A 468 27.12 -8.48 10.28
C LEU A 468 27.84 -7.63 9.23
N PRO A 469 28.69 -8.22 8.37
CA PRO A 469 29.49 -7.47 7.41
C PRO A 469 28.74 -7.10 6.12
N PHE A 470 27.44 -7.39 6.00
CA PHE A 470 26.66 -7.19 4.76
C PHE A 470 26.23 -5.75 4.53
N PHE A 471 26.06 -4.97 5.59
CA PHE A 471 25.66 -3.58 5.47
C PHE A 471 26.58 -2.71 6.32
N VAL A 472 26.85 -1.50 5.84
CA VAL A 472 27.57 -0.46 6.57
C VAL A 472 26.66 0.73 6.74
N ARG A 473 26.93 1.51 7.78
CA ARG A 473 26.21 2.74 8.09
C ARG A 473 26.47 3.76 6.97
N THR A 474 25.48 4.60 6.69
CA THR A 474 25.67 5.73 5.76
C THR A 474 26.68 6.73 6.32
N SER A 475 27.39 7.46 5.44
CA SER A 475 28.31 8.52 5.85
C SER A 475 27.62 9.61 6.69
N ASN A 476 26.33 9.85 6.44
CA ASN A 476 25.52 10.81 7.19
C ASN A 476 25.47 10.53 8.70
N GLN A 477 25.59 9.27 9.12
CA GLN A 477 25.57 8.92 10.53
C GLN A 477 26.83 9.40 11.26
N GLY A 478 28.01 9.20 10.67
CA GLY A 478 29.29 9.61 11.26
C GLY A 478 29.46 11.13 11.36
N ASN A 479 28.86 11.88 10.43
CA ASN A 479 29.04 13.33 10.32
C ASN A 479 28.05 14.15 11.17
N SER A 480 27.12 13.51 11.88
CA SER A 480 26.07 14.16 12.67
C SER A 480 25.17 15.17 11.93
N THR A 481 25.13 15.11 10.60
CA THR A 481 24.40 16.05 9.74
C THR A 481 23.47 15.31 8.77
N GLY A 482 22.20 15.73 8.68
CA GLY A 482 21.28 15.32 7.61
C GLY A 482 20.09 14.45 8.02
N GLU A 483 19.17 14.23 7.08
CA GLU A 483 18.11 13.20 7.11
C GLU A 483 18.73 11.80 6.89
N ALA A 484 18.06 10.72 7.31
CA ALA A 484 18.52 9.32 7.15
C ALA A 484 19.80 8.93 7.92
N ARG A 485 19.96 9.42 9.16
CA ARG A 485 21.11 9.09 10.04
C ARG A 485 21.15 7.63 10.47
N ASP A 486 20.00 6.95 10.54
CA ASP A 486 19.91 5.56 11.00
C ASP A 486 19.65 4.61 9.84
N MET A 487 20.39 4.80 8.74
CA MET A 487 20.28 3.97 7.55
C MET A 487 21.58 3.29 7.18
N TYR A 488 21.44 2.24 6.37
CA TYR A 488 22.50 1.34 5.99
C TYR A 488 22.52 1.15 4.47
N ILE A 489 23.71 0.92 3.93
CA ILE A 489 23.92 0.57 2.53
C ILE A 489 24.75 -0.71 2.43
N PRO A 490 24.66 -1.48 1.33
CA PRO A 490 25.47 -2.69 1.19
C PRO A 490 26.95 -2.37 1.37
N ASN A 491 27.69 -3.30 1.98
CA ASN A 491 29.12 -3.12 2.21
C ASN A 491 29.92 -3.44 0.93
N PRO A 492 30.60 -2.47 0.29
CA PRO A 492 31.41 -2.71 -0.90
C PRO A 492 32.52 -3.76 -0.71
N SER A 493 33.05 -3.88 0.52
CA SER A 493 34.09 -4.85 0.89
C SER A 493 33.58 -6.28 1.03
N CYS A 494 32.29 -6.48 1.31
CA CYS A 494 31.77 -7.82 1.56
C CYS A 494 31.47 -8.52 0.22
N LYS A 495 32.17 -9.63 -0.03
CA LYS A 495 32.05 -10.45 -1.26
C LYS A 495 31.29 -11.77 -1.03
N ASP A 496 30.57 -11.89 0.08
CA ASP A 496 29.72 -13.06 0.35
C ASP A 496 28.38 -12.96 -0.39
N PHE A 497 28.46 -13.01 -1.73
CA PHE A 497 27.31 -12.84 -2.62
C PHE A 497 26.22 -13.89 -2.40
N ALA A 498 26.58 -15.10 -1.94
CA ALA A 498 25.60 -16.14 -1.65
C ALA A 498 24.68 -15.78 -0.47
N LYS A 499 25.18 -15.03 0.51
CA LYS A 499 24.36 -14.53 1.62
C LYS A 499 23.57 -13.27 1.22
N TYR A 500 24.11 -12.40 0.37
CA TYR A 500 23.32 -11.32 -0.24
C TYR A 500 22.17 -11.87 -1.09
N GLU A 501 22.41 -12.89 -1.91
CA GLU A 501 21.34 -13.59 -2.64
C GLU A 501 20.29 -14.15 -1.69
N TRP A 502 20.69 -14.72 -0.56
CA TRP A 502 19.71 -15.21 0.42
C TRP A 502 18.91 -14.08 1.08
N ILE A 503 19.54 -12.95 1.43
CA ILE A 503 18.82 -11.75 1.89
C ILE A 503 17.78 -11.35 0.84
N GLY A 504 18.16 -11.29 -0.44
CA GLY A 504 17.26 -11.04 -1.54
C GLY A 504 16.09 -12.03 -1.64
N GLN A 505 16.34 -13.32 -1.39
CA GLN A 505 15.28 -14.34 -1.36
C GLN A 505 14.28 -14.07 -0.21
N ILE A 506 14.76 -13.72 0.98
CA ILE A 506 13.90 -13.37 2.11
C ILE A 506 13.10 -12.10 1.82
N MET A 507 13.69 -11.10 1.15
CA MET A 507 12.95 -9.92 0.65
C MET A 507 11.83 -10.33 -0.31
N GLY A 508 12.10 -11.26 -1.23
CA GLY A 508 11.08 -11.77 -2.15
C GLY A 508 9.98 -12.58 -1.46
N ALA A 509 10.33 -13.31 -0.41
CA ALA A 509 9.39 -14.04 0.41
C ALA A 509 8.46 -13.08 1.18
N ALA A 510 9.03 -12.02 1.77
CA ALA A 510 8.29 -10.94 2.43
C ALA A 510 7.33 -10.24 1.45
N LEU A 511 7.78 -9.96 0.21
CA LEU A 511 6.97 -9.35 -0.84
C LEU A 511 5.68 -10.13 -1.15
N ARG A 512 5.77 -11.47 -1.10
CA ARG A 512 4.64 -12.39 -1.32
C ARG A 512 3.76 -12.58 -0.09
N GLY A 513 4.37 -12.57 1.09
CA GLY A 513 3.76 -12.93 2.37
C GLY A 513 3.18 -11.75 3.13
N LYS A 514 2.95 -11.98 4.42
CA LYS A 514 2.48 -10.99 5.40
C LYS A 514 3.55 -10.63 6.45
N GLU A 515 4.73 -11.22 6.29
CA GLU A 515 5.84 -11.12 7.22
C GLU A 515 6.87 -10.15 6.66
N PHE A 516 7.57 -9.46 7.56
CA PHE A 516 8.46 -8.37 7.19
C PHE A 516 9.91 -8.70 7.52
N LEU A 517 10.78 -8.34 6.59
CA LEU A 517 12.21 -8.18 6.84
C LEU A 517 12.47 -6.68 6.90
N VAL A 518 12.43 -6.12 8.10
CA VAL A 518 12.64 -4.69 8.31
C VAL A 518 14.11 -4.36 8.05
N LEU A 519 14.38 -3.60 7.00
CA LEU A 519 15.71 -3.12 6.63
C LEU A 519 15.68 -1.59 6.56
N ALA A 520 16.64 -0.93 7.22
CA ALA A 520 16.75 0.53 7.22
C ALA A 520 17.65 1.00 6.07
N LEU A 521 17.18 0.86 4.83
CA LEU A 521 17.93 1.23 3.62
C LEU A 521 17.41 2.56 3.05
N PRO A 522 18.28 3.43 2.52
CA PRO A 522 17.84 4.66 1.87
C PRO A 522 17.16 4.37 0.53
N GLY A 523 16.31 5.31 0.07
CA GLY A 523 15.65 5.22 -1.23
C GLY A 523 16.62 4.96 -2.38
N PHE A 524 17.87 5.46 -2.27
CA PHE A 524 18.98 5.15 -3.17
C PHE A 524 19.13 3.62 -3.42
N VAL A 525 19.19 2.81 -2.37
CA VAL A 525 19.36 1.36 -2.47
C VAL A 525 18.11 0.69 -3.04
N TRP A 526 16.92 1.11 -2.59
CA TRP A 526 15.66 0.56 -3.09
C TRP A 526 15.44 0.83 -4.59
N LYS A 527 15.82 2.01 -5.07
CA LYS A 527 15.77 2.37 -6.50
C LYS A 527 16.68 1.48 -7.33
N GLN A 528 17.91 1.21 -6.86
CA GLN A 528 18.82 0.29 -7.54
C GLN A 528 18.22 -1.12 -7.65
N LEU A 529 17.56 -1.61 -6.59
CA LEU A 529 16.90 -2.92 -6.60
C LEU A 529 15.73 -3.02 -7.58
N THR A 530 14.94 -1.94 -7.75
CA THR A 530 13.83 -1.88 -8.70
C THR A 530 14.21 -1.47 -10.11
N GLY A 531 15.50 -1.18 -10.36
CA GLY A 531 16.00 -0.68 -11.64
C GLY A 531 15.52 0.73 -11.99
N GLU A 532 15.11 1.51 -10.98
CA GLU A 532 14.81 2.94 -11.12
C GLU A 532 16.08 3.78 -11.19
N GLU A 533 16.00 4.91 -11.89
CA GLU A 533 17.13 5.82 -12.03
C GLU A 533 17.47 6.48 -10.68
N VAL A 534 18.76 6.49 -10.35
CA VAL A 534 19.30 7.14 -9.16
C VAL A 534 19.95 8.46 -9.54
N SER A 535 19.68 9.49 -8.74
CA SER A 535 20.21 10.84 -8.93
C SER A 535 21.22 11.20 -7.86
N TRP A 536 22.39 11.72 -8.28
CA TRP A 536 23.42 12.19 -7.36
C TRP A 536 22.89 13.24 -6.36
N THR A 537 22.27 14.29 -6.87
CA THR A 537 21.85 15.44 -6.05
C THR A 537 20.60 15.19 -5.23
N LYS A 538 19.81 14.17 -5.58
CA LYS A 538 18.52 13.89 -4.91
C LYS A 538 18.57 12.66 -4.02
N ASP A 539 19.17 11.56 -4.50
CA ASP A 539 19.13 10.28 -3.80
C ASP A 539 20.39 10.04 -2.97
N PHE A 540 21.56 10.42 -3.49
CA PHE A 540 22.84 10.16 -2.80
C PHE A 540 23.03 11.05 -1.55
N VAL A 541 22.29 12.16 -1.44
CA VAL A 541 22.26 12.99 -0.23
C VAL A 541 21.82 12.20 1.00
N ALA A 542 20.98 11.17 0.84
CA ALA A 542 20.58 10.27 1.94
C ALA A 542 21.71 9.33 2.40
N VAL A 543 22.76 9.17 1.59
CA VAL A 543 23.96 8.39 1.92
C VAL A 543 25.07 9.31 2.45
N ASP A 544 25.38 10.38 1.73
CA ASP A 544 26.50 11.28 2.04
C ASP A 544 26.20 12.72 1.60
N SER A 545 25.44 13.43 2.42
CA SER A 545 25.05 14.82 2.19
C SER A 545 26.23 15.79 2.20
N VAL A 546 27.29 15.48 2.96
CA VAL A 546 28.51 16.29 3.04
C VAL A 546 29.27 16.18 1.72
N LEU A 547 29.46 14.96 1.20
CA LEU A 547 30.15 14.77 -0.07
C LEU A 547 29.38 15.39 -1.24
N VAL A 548 28.04 15.28 -1.26
CA VAL A 548 27.24 15.93 -2.31
C VAL A 548 27.47 17.43 -2.31
N LYS A 549 27.35 18.10 -1.16
CA LYS A 549 27.58 19.55 -1.02
C LYS A 549 29.02 19.94 -1.37
N PHE A 550 29.99 19.12 -0.98
CA PHE A 550 31.40 19.34 -1.30
C PHE A 550 31.64 19.34 -2.81
N LEU A 551 31.15 18.32 -3.54
CA LEU A 551 31.35 18.26 -4.99
C LEU A 551 30.58 19.37 -5.72
N GLU A 552 29.39 19.75 -5.25
CA GLU A 552 28.66 20.91 -5.79
C GLU A 552 29.42 22.22 -5.60
N ALA A 553 30.10 22.39 -4.47
CA ALA A 553 30.96 23.54 -4.21
C ALA A 553 32.16 23.54 -5.15
N VAL A 554 32.89 22.42 -5.25
CA VAL A 554 34.06 22.26 -6.15
C VAL A 554 33.71 22.56 -7.62
N GLU A 555 32.54 22.13 -8.08
CA GLU A 555 32.09 22.34 -9.47
C GLU A 555 31.84 23.83 -9.78
N ARG A 556 31.32 24.59 -8.82
CA ARG A 556 30.95 26.02 -8.96
C ARG A 556 32.01 27.01 -8.51
N MET A 557 33.04 26.53 -7.82
CA MET A 557 34.12 27.35 -7.26
C MET A 557 34.89 28.07 -8.36
N ASP A 558 35.31 29.31 -8.08
CA ASP A 558 36.21 30.05 -8.96
C ASP A 558 37.66 29.57 -8.81
N ARG A 559 38.52 29.95 -9.77
CA ARG A 559 39.92 29.49 -9.82
C ARG A 559 40.73 29.93 -8.59
N GLU A 560 40.59 31.18 -8.15
CA GLU A 560 41.41 31.71 -7.06
C GLU A 560 41.09 30.98 -5.75
N THR A 561 39.80 30.78 -5.47
CA THR A 561 39.35 30.02 -4.30
C THR A 561 39.80 28.56 -4.38
N PHE A 562 39.66 27.90 -5.53
CA PHE A 562 40.06 26.50 -5.70
C PHE A 562 41.56 26.28 -5.49
N GLU A 563 42.40 27.14 -6.08
CA GLU A 563 43.85 27.04 -5.92
C GLU A 563 44.27 27.30 -4.47
N SER A 564 43.60 28.21 -3.78
CA SER A 564 43.85 28.51 -2.37
C SER A 564 43.42 27.37 -1.42
N GLU A 565 42.27 26.75 -1.66
CA GLU A 565 41.74 25.70 -0.77
C GLU A 565 42.28 24.30 -1.09
N PHE A 566 42.51 23.99 -2.37
CA PHE A 566 42.76 22.61 -2.84
C PHE A 566 44.03 22.42 -3.67
N GLY A 567 44.70 23.50 -4.08
CA GLY A 567 45.73 23.49 -5.13
C GLY A 567 46.90 22.53 -4.93
N ASN A 568 47.12 22.01 -3.71
CA ASN A 568 48.12 20.98 -3.41
C ASN A 568 47.59 19.80 -2.54
N GLU A 569 46.30 19.79 -2.17
CA GLU A 569 45.75 18.81 -1.21
C GLU A 569 44.80 17.81 -1.88
N LEU A 570 44.04 18.26 -2.88
CA LEU A 570 43.04 17.42 -3.53
C LEU A 570 43.72 16.49 -4.55
N THR A 571 43.64 15.19 -4.31
CA THR A 571 44.18 14.15 -5.20
C THR A 571 43.06 13.35 -5.86
N TYR A 572 43.38 12.57 -6.89
CA TYR A 572 42.41 11.67 -7.55
C TYR A 572 42.13 10.42 -6.70
N THR A 573 41.63 10.64 -5.48
CA THR A 573 41.18 9.60 -4.56
C THR A 573 39.83 9.96 -3.96
N THR A 574 39.10 8.97 -3.47
CA THR A 574 37.87 9.18 -2.70
C THR A 574 37.73 8.11 -1.62
N VAL A 575 36.99 8.42 -0.56
CA VAL A 575 36.68 7.48 0.52
C VAL A 575 35.29 6.88 0.25
N LEU A 576 35.23 5.55 0.20
CA LEU A 576 33.99 4.80 0.03
C LEU A 576 33.25 4.64 1.36
N SER A 577 32.03 4.13 1.32
CA SER A 577 31.19 3.99 2.51
C SER A 577 31.70 2.96 3.53
N ASP A 578 32.59 2.06 3.12
CA ASP A 578 33.31 1.14 4.00
C ASP A 578 34.64 1.71 4.52
N GLN A 579 34.84 3.03 4.40
CA GLN A 579 36.01 3.78 4.85
C GLN A 579 37.31 3.48 4.11
N ARG A 580 37.27 2.70 3.02
CA ARG A 580 38.46 2.50 2.18
C ARG A 580 38.66 3.68 1.24
N THR A 581 39.90 4.13 1.14
CA THR A 581 40.32 5.07 0.09
C THR A 581 40.58 4.30 -1.20
N VAL A 582 39.99 4.76 -2.31
CA VAL A 582 40.22 4.23 -3.65
C VAL A 582 40.80 5.30 -4.56
N GLU A 583 41.67 4.88 -5.49
CA GLU A 583 42.19 5.76 -6.52
C GLU A 583 41.21 5.84 -7.70
N LEU A 584 40.89 7.04 -8.15
CA LEU A 584 39.96 7.30 -9.25
C LEU A 584 40.61 7.12 -10.62
N ILE A 585 41.94 7.25 -10.67
CA ILE A 585 42.81 7.01 -11.83
C ILE A 585 44.05 6.23 -11.37
N PRO A 586 44.81 5.57 -12.26
CA PRO A 586 46.04 4.89 -11.88
C PRO A 586 47.06 5.83 -11.21
N ASN A 587 47.53 5.48 -10.01
CA ASN A 587 48.40 6.32 -9.17
C ASN A 587 47.75 7.65 -8.74
N GLY A 588 46.42 7.69 -8.65
CA GLY A 588 45.65 8.90 -8.36
C GLY A 588 46.00 9.56 -7.02
N SER A 589 46.49 8.79 -6.05
CA SER A 589 46.99 9.31 -4.76
C SER A 589 48.18 10.27 -4.89
N ARG A 590 48.89 10.25 -6.02
CA ARG A 590 50.06 11.12 -6.29
C ARG A 590 49.78 12.23 -7.29
N VAL A 591 48.57 12.27 -7.85
CA VAL A 591 48.19 13.23 -8.86
C VAL A 591 47.24 14.25 -8.22
N VAL A 592 47.69 15.50 -8.18
CA VAL A 592 46.89 16.63 -7.68
C VAL A 592 45.89 17.06 -8.75
N VAL A 593 44.66 17.33 -8.33
CA VAL A 593 43.58 17.83 -9.18
C VAL A 593 43.81 19.31 -9.49
N ARG A 594 43.88 19.66 -10.78
CA ARG A 594 43.98 21.07 -11.21
C ARG A 594 42.61 21.67 -11.38
N TYR A 595 42.52 23.00 -11.36
CA TYR A 595 41.24 23.71 -11.55
C TYR A 595 40.54 23.32 -12.87
N GLU A 596 41.31 23.13 -13.94
CA GLU A 596 40.81 22.72 -15.26
C GLU A 596 40.21 21.31 -15.24
N ASP A 597 40.70 20.44 -14.37
CA ASP A 597 40.30 19.03 -14.30
C ASP A 597 39.22 18.76 -13.23
N ARG A 598 38.78 19.79 -12.49
CA ARG A 598 37.86 19.64 -11.35
C ARG A 598 36.53 18.98 -11.73
N GLU A 599 36.01 19.26 -12.93
CA GLU A 599 34.77 18.67 -13.43
C GLU A 599 34.92 17.17 -13.70
N GLU A 600 36.07 16.75 -14.23
CA GLU A 600 36.39 15.34 -14.43
C GLU A 600 36.62 14.62 -13.10
N PHE A 601 37.31 15.25 -12.15
CA PHE A 601 37.43 14.73 -10.79
C PHE A 601 36.06 14.51 -10.15
N VAL A 602 35.18 15.51 -10.19
CA VAL A 602 33.80 15.42 -9.69
C VAL A 602 33.05 14.27 -10.37
N ARG A 603 33.15 14.14 -11.69
CA ARG A 603 32.52 13.04 -12.44
C ARG A 603 33.02 11.67 -11.97
N LEU A 604 34.33 11.51 -11.81
CA LEU A 604 34.93 10.25 -11.35
C LEU A 604 34.51 9.88 -9.93
N VAL A 605 34.48 10.84 -8.99
CA VAL A 605 33.97 10.60 -7.63
C VAL A 605 32.51 10.20 -7.67
N ARG A 606 31.67 10.91 -8.43
CA ARG A 606 30.24 10.60 -8.60
C ARG A 606 30.05 9.15 -9.07
N THR A 607 30.76 8.75 -10.13
CA THR A 607 30.71 7.37 -10.65
C THR A 607 31.16 6.35 -9.60
N ALA A 608 32.34 6.56 -8.99
CA ALA A 608 32.89 5.62 -8.01
C ALA A 608 31.95 5.39 -6.81
N ARG A 609 31.32 6.46 -6.31
CA ARG A 609 30.42 6.40 -5.14
C ARG A 609 29.04 5.84 -5.49
N LEU A 610 28.49 6.14 -6.67
CA LEU A 610 27.20 5.57 -7.11
C LEU A 610 27.30 4.07 -7.41
N GLU A 611 28.46 3.62 -7.90
CA GLU A 611 28.67 2.24 -8.35
C GLU A 611 29.32 1.33 -7.29
N GLU A 612 29.68 1.87 -6.12
CA GLU A 612 30.52 1.18 -5.13
C GLU A 612 29.96 -0.18 -4.66
N SER A 613 28.63 -0.34 -4.68
CA SER A 613 27.92 -1.53 -4.19
C SER A 613 27.23 -2.34 -5.30
N THR A 614 27.58 -2.12 -6.56
CA THR A 614 26.87 -2.70 -7.72
C THR A 614 26.80 -4.22 -7.66
N GLU A 615 27.89 -4.91 -7.26
CA GLU A 615 27.91 -6.36 -7.17
C GLU A 615 27.01 -6.89 -6.03
N GLN A 616 26.97 -6.21 -4.90
CA GLN A 616 26.14 -6.58 -3.76
C GLN A 616 24.65 -6.36 -4.06
N ILE A 617 24.32 -5.24 -4.73
CA ILE A 617 22.96 -4.97 -5.23
C ILE A 617 22.55 -6.04 -6.24
N ALA A 618 23.42 -6.40 -7.18
CA ALA A 618 23.14 -7.45 -8.17
C ALA A 618 22.86 -8.81 -7.50
N ALA A 619 23.60 -9.16 -6.44
CA ALA A 619 23.35 -10.36 -5.66
C ALA A 619 21.99 -10.32 -4.92
N LEU A 620 21.66 -9.19 -4.26
CA LEU A 620 20.35 -8.99 -3.63
C LEU A 620 19.21 -9.11 -4.65
N GLN A 621 19.35 -8.47 -5.81
CA GLN A 621 18.37 -8.51 -6.89
C GLN A 621 18.23 -9.93 -7.47
N ALA A 622 19.34 -10.65 -7.66
CA ALA A 622 19.31 -12.04 -8.11
C ALA A 622 18.53 -12.93 -7.12
N GLY A 623 18.74 -12.73 -5.82
CA GLY A 623 17.97 -13.39 -4.76
C GLY A 623 16.47 -13.09 -4.84
N LEU A 624 16.13 -11.81 -4.96
CA LEU A 624 14.75 -11.33 -5.09
C LEU A 624 14.05 -11.96 -6.30
N LEU A 625 14.73 -12.01 -7.44
CA LEU A 625 14.23 -12.57 -8.70
C LEU A 625 14.08 -14.10 -8.70
N ARG A 626 14.72 -14.81 -7.76
CA ARG A 626 14.47 -16.25 -7.57
C ARG A 626 13.09 -16.53 -6.99
N VAL A 627 12.54 -15.57 -6.24
CA VAL A 627 11.25 -15.70 -5.56
C VAL A 627 10.16 -14.93 -6.31
N VAL A 628 10.48 -13.79 -6.92
CA VAL A 628 9.52 -12.86 -7.51
C VAL A 628 9.82 -12.70 -9.01
N PRO A 629 8.83 -12.80 -9.92
CA PRO A 629 9.06 -12.57 -11.34
C PRO A 629 9.57 -11.15 -11.64
N GLN A 630 10.46 -11.00 -12.62
CA GLN A 630 11.02 -9.71 -13.06
C GLN A 630 9.93 -8.65 -13.33
N THR A 631 8.84 -9.06 -13.98
CA THR A 631 7.70 -8.20 -14.30
C THR A 631 7.12 -7.49 -13.08
N ILE A 632 7.20 -8.09 -11.88
CA ILE A 632 6.76 -7.43 -10.65
C ILE A 632 7.65 -6.22 -10.33
N LEU A 633 8.98 -6.39 -10.40
CA LEU A 633 9.94 -5.32 -10.12
C LEU A 633 9.83 -4.18 -11.13
N ASP A 634 9.49 -4.50 -12.39
CA ASP A 634 9.29 -3.51 -13.44
C ASP A 634 8.06 -2.61 -13.18
N PHE A 635 7.04 -3.12 -12.49
CA PHE A 635 5.80 -2.40 -12.21
C PHE A 635 5.74 -1.72 -10.84
N ILE A 636 6.34 -2.32 -9.80
CA ILE A 636 6.27 -1.76 -8.44
C ILE A 636 7.32 -0.68 -8.26
N THR A 637 6.93 0.45 -7.67
CA THR A 637 7.90 1.49 -7.30
C THR A 637 8.79 1.03 -6.15
N TRP A 638 9.95 1.66 -5.97
CA TRP A 638 10.87 1.38 -4.87
C TRP A 638 10.20 1.51 -3.49
N GLN A 639 9.27 2.46 -3.33
CA GLN A 639 8.51 2.65 -2.09
C GLN A 639 7.53 1.49 -1.85
N GLN A 640 6.89 0.98 -2.91
CA GLN A 640 6.01 -0.18 -2.80
C GLN A 640 6.80 -1.44 -2.47
N LEU A 641 8.00 -1.59 -3.05
CA LEU A 641 8.93 -2.66 -2.69
C LEU A 641 9.32 -2.56 -1.21
N GLU A 642 9.82 -1.40 -0.76
CA GLU A 642 10.17 -1.17 0.65
C GLU A 642 9.00 -1.52 1.57
N LYS A 643 7.81 -0.99 1.29
CA LYS A 643 6.61 -1.22 2.11
C LYS A 643 6.16 -2.67 2.12
N LYS A 644 6.32 -3.40 1.00
CA LYS A 644 5.99 -4.83 0.93
C LYS A 644 7.02 -5.69 1.67
N VAL A 645 8.29 -5.31 1.66
CA VAL A 645 9.37 -6.05 2.32
C VAL A 645 9.44 -5.74 3.81
N CYS A 646 9.33 -4.47 4.19
CA CYS A 646 9.56 -3.99 5.54
C CYS A 646 8.26 -3.69 6.30
N GLY A 647 7.12 -3.52 5.63
CA GLY A 647 5.92 -2.97 6.24
C GLY A 647 5.92 -1.44 6.28
N ASP A 648 4.85 -0.85 6.79
CA ASP A 648 4.68 0.61 6.86
C ASP A 648 5.69 1.23 7.84
N PRO A 649 6.62 2.11 7.39
CA PRO A 649 7.62 2.74 8.25
C PRO A 649 7.01 3.72 9.26
N GLU A 650 5.79 4.18 9.00
CA GLU A 650 5.10 5.13 9.85
C GLU A 650 3.85 4.52 10.48
N VAL A 651 3.78 4.67 11.79
CA VAL A 651 2.71 4.15 12.65
C VAL A 651 1.92 5.35 13.17
N THR A 652 0.87 5.79 12.47
CA THR A 652 -0.01 6.87 12.97
C THR A 652 -1.04 6.34 13.96
N VAL A 653 -1.59 7.21 14.81
CA VAL A 653 -2.64 6.82 15.77
C VAL A 653 -3.88 6.33 15.04
N GLU A 654 -4.26 6.96 13.94
CA GLU A 654 -5.39 6.55 13.10
C GLU A 654 -5.14 5.17 12.48
N ALA A 655 -3.89 4.89 12.09
CA ALA A 655 -3.52 3.57 11.60
C ALA A 655 -3.62 2.52 12.72
N LEU A 656 -3.08 2.80 13.91
CA LEU A 656 -3.20 1.92 15.07
C LEU A 656 -4.67 1.65 15.44
N LYS A 657 -5.52 2.67 15.44
CA LYS A 657 -6.97 2.54 15.68
C LYS A 657 -7.65 1.56 14.73
N ASN A 658 -7.21 1.49 13.47
CA ASN A 658 -7.77 0.57 12.48
C ASN A 658 -7.33 -0.89 12.69
N PHE A 659 -6.22 -1.08 13.40
CA PHE A 659 -5.63 -2.39 13.65
C PHE A 659 -5.78 -2.86 15.10
N THR A 660 -6.43 -2.06 15.95
CA THR A 660 -6.64 -2.36 17.37
C THR A 660 -8.08 -2.77 17.62
N GLN A 661 -8.27 -3.91 18.28
CA GLN A 661 -9.55 -4.42 18.75
C GLN A 661 -9.55 -4.38 20.28
N PHE A 662 -10.64 -3.90 20.86
CA PHE A 662 -10.83 -3.92 22.31
C PHE A 662 -11.75 -5.08 22.64
N ASP A 663 -11.24 -6.02 23.43
CA ASP A 663 -11.92 -7.22 23.86
C ASP A 663 -12.40 -7.02 25.31
N ASP A 664 -13.66 -7.35 25.60
CA ASP A 664 -14.27 -7.21 26.94
C ASP A 664 -14.22 -5.79 27.53
N MET A 665 -14.23 -4.76 26.68
CA MET A 665 -14.25 -3.35 27.09
C MET A 665 -15.30 -2.55 26.31
N GLU A 666 -16.08 -1.73 27.01
CA GLU A 666 -17.05 -0.83 26.40
C GLU A 666 -16.37 0.40 25.77
N PRO A 667 -16.86 0.95 24.65
CA PRO A 667 -16.27 2.13 24.01
C PRO A 667 -16.19 3.39 24.90
N SER A 668 -17.03 3.47 25.95
CA SER A 668 -17.06 4.56 26.93
C SER A 668 -16.02 4.40 28.05
N ASP A 669 -15.29 3.29 28.09
CA ASP A 669 -14.32 2.99 29.14
C ASP A 669 -13.18 4.02 29.18
N THR A 670 -12.95 4.57 30.37
CA THR A 670 -11.89 5.57 30.65
C THR A 670 -10.48 5.08 30.29
N ARG A 671 -10.22 3.77 30.35
CA ARG A 671 -8.95 3.15 29.96
C ARG A 671 -8.66 3.35 28.48
N ILE A 672 -9.68 3.17 27.64
CA ILE A 672 -9.60 3.36 26.18
C ILE A 672 -9.30 4.82 25.85
N GLN A 673 -9.94 5.76 26.54
CA GLN A 673 -9.71 7.19 26.34
C GLN A 673 -8.28 7.59 26.72
N CYS A 674 -7.82 7.18 27.91
CA CYS A 674 -6.45 7.43 28.37
C CYS A 674 -5.41 6.82 27.42
N PHE A 675 -5.66 5.60 26.94
CA PHE A 675 -4.78 4.91 26.00
C PHE A 675 -4.60 5.66 24.68
N TRP A 676 -5.69 6.11 24.04
CA TRP A 676 -5.59 6.84 22.78
C TRP A 676 -4.99 8.24 22.94
N GLU A 677 -5.26 8.92 24.06
CA GLU A 677 -4.63 10.20 24.39
C GLU A 677 -3.12 10.02 24.59
N ALA A 678 -2.70 9.02 25.35
CA ALA A 678 -1.29 8.67 25.55
C ALA A 678 -0.56 8.41 24.22
N LEU A 679 -1.14 7.60 23.33
CA LEU A 679 -0.55 7.32 22.01
C LEU A 679 -0.54 8.51 21.06
N THR A 680 -1.38 9.52 21.29
CA THR A 680 -1.37 10.78 20.51
C THR A 680 -0.14 11.62 20.85
N ASN A 681 0.37 11.53 22.08
CA ASN A 681 1.58 12.21 22.52
C ASN A 681 2.88 11.46 22.15
N PHE A 682 2.77 10.22 21.64
CA PHE A 682 3.93 9.44 21.21
C PHE A 682 4.50 9.94 19.88
N THR A 683 5.83 9.93 19.78
CA THR A 683 6.50 10.09 18.48
C THR A 683 6.25 8.88 17.57
N ASN A 684 6.63 8.96 16.29
CA ASN A 684 6.59 7.76 15.42
C ASN A 684 7.48 6.64 15.97
N GLU A 685 8.64 6.98 16.51
CA GLU A 685 9.58 6.03 17.10
C GLU A 685 8.98 5.35 18.34
N ASP A 686 8.35 6.12 19.23
CA ASP A 686 7.63 5.58 20.39
C ASP A 686 6.51 4.63 19.98
N ARG A 687 5.73 4.97 18.94
CA ARG A 687 4.65 4.11 18.43
C ARG A 687 5.18 2.83 17.78
N SER A 688 6.29 2.90 17.06
CA SER A 688 6.97 1.71 16.51
C SER A 688 7.53 0.81 17.62
N ARG A 689 8.11 1.38 18.68
CA ARG A 689 8.54 0.63 19.87
C ARG A 689 7.38 0.00 20.62
N PHE A 690 6.29 0.74 20.81
CA PHE A 690 5.06 0.21 21.38
C PHE A 690 4.50 -0.97 20.57
N LEU A 691 4.46 -0.84 19.24
CA LEU A 691 4.02 -1.93 18.38
C LEU A 691 4.90 -3.18 18.57
N ARG A 692 6.22 -2.99 18.67
CA ARG A 692 7.19 -4.07 18.92
C ARG A 692 6.96 -4.71 20.29
N PHE A 693 6.68 -3.91 21.31
CA PHE A 693 6.36 -4.37 22.66
C PHE A 693 5.09 -5.25 22.68
N VAL A 694 4.04 -4.86 21.98
CA VAL A 694 2.77 -5.61 22.00
C VAL A 694 2.76 -6.82 21.07
N SER A 695 3.50 -6.77 19.95
CA SER A 695 3.36 -7.76 18.86
C SER A 695 4.65 -8.40 18.35
N GLY A 696 5.80 -8.00 18.87
CA GLY A 696 7.12 -8.38 18.33
C GLY A 696 7.49 -7.68 17.01
N ARG A 697 6.60 -6.89 16.41
CA ARG A 697 6.81 -6.20 15.13
C ARG A 697 6.90 -4.69 15.29
N SER A 698 7.82 -4.05 14.59
CA SER A 698 7.99 -2.59 14.64
C SER A 698 7.22 -1.81 13.57
N ARG A 699 6.55 -2.51 12.64
CA ARG A 699 5.83 -1.90 11.50
C ARG A 699 4.47 -2.56 11.28
N LEU A 700 3.51 -1.77 10.78
CA LEU A 700 2.16 -2.22 10.43
C LEU A 700 2.15 -2.92 9.05
N PRO A 701 1.14 -3.74 8.74
CA PRO A 701 -0.04 -4.14 9.53
C PRO A 701 0.22 -5.23 10.60
N VAL A 702 -0.44 -5.09 11.75
CA VAL A 702 -0.49 -6.08 12.84
C VAL A 702 -1.84 -5.95 13.55
N SER A 703 -2.58 -7.04 13.75
CA SER A 703 -3.78 -7.00 14.61
C SER A 703 -3.35 -6.91 16.08
N ILE A 704 -3.82 -5.90 16.78
CA ILE A 704 -3.58 -5.68 18.21
C ILE A 704 -4.89 -5.94 18.95
N HIS A 705 -4.83 -6.74 20.00
CA HIS A 705 -5.94 -7.00 20.90
C HIS A 705 -5.68 -6.28 22.22
N ILE A 706 -6.68 -5.60 22.77
CA ILE A 706 -6.56 -4.93 24.06
C ILE A 706 -7.67 -5.45 24.96
N SER A 707 -7.27 -6.10 26.04
CA SER A 707 -8.17 -6.65 27.04
C SER A 707 -7.95 -5.92 28.37
N PRO A 708 -8.94 -5.86 29.26
CA PRO A 708 -8.74 -5.29 30.58
C PRO A 708 -7.76 -6.16 31.37
N HIS A 709 -6.84 -5.54 32.10
CA HIS A 709 -6.00 -6.26 33.06
C HIS A 709 -6.86 -6.78 34.23
N MET A 710 -6.85 -8.11 34.43
CA MET A 710 -7.66 -8.78 35.46
C MET A 710 -6.87 -8.90 36.77
N SER A 711 -6.72 -7.79 37.49
CA SER A 711 -6.20 -7.80 38.86
C SER A 711 -7.34 -7.99 39.87
N MET A 712 -7.14 -8.88 40.85
CA MET A 712 -8.05 -9.07 42.01
C MET A 712 -7.92 -7.95 43.06
N SER A 713 -7.07 -6.95 42.82
CA SER A 713 -6.78 -5.83 43.72
C SER A 713 -6.97 -4.49 43.00
N ASP A 714 -7.54 -3.48 43.67
CA ASP A 714 -7.76 -2.10 43.18
C ASP A 714 -6.45 -1.30 42.96
N VAL A 715 -5.34 -1.97 42.67
CA VAL A 715 -4.04 -1.32 42.47
C VAL A 715 -3.98 -0.70 41.08
N MET A 716 -3.99 0.62 41.06
CA MET A 716 -3.91 1.46 39.86
C MET A 716 -2.45 1.66 39.42
N ASP A 717 -2.26 2.13 38.18
CA ASP A 717 -0.97 2.61 37.66
C ASP A 717 0.17 1.56 37.64
N VAL A 718 -0.19 0.29 37.54
CA VAL A 718 0.74 -0.83 37.31
C VAL A 718 1.26 -0.81 35.86
N LEU A 719 2.36 -1.52 35.60
CA LEU A 719 2.86 -1.68 34.23
C LEU A 719 1.91 -2.57 33.42
N PRO A 720 1.77 -2.32 32.11
CA PRO A 720 0.98 -3.18 31.25
C PRO A 720 1.59 -4.57 31.10
N GLU A 721 0.75 -5.58 30.97
CA GLU A 721 1.16 -6.93 30.61
C GLU A 721 0.85 -7.20 29.13
N VAL A 722 1.69 -8.00 28.47
CA VAL A 722 1.52 -8.35 27.06
C VAL A 722 1.65 -9.85 26.84
N SER A 723 0.79 -10.37 25.97
CA SER A 723 0.96 -11.65 25.30
C SER A 723 1.31 -11.38 23.85
N THR A 724 2.60 -11.32 23.54
CA THR A 724 3.09 -11.02 22.19
C THR A 724 2.67 -12.07 21.15
N CYS A 725 2.47 -13.32 21.57
CA CYS A 725 2.01 -14.42 20.72
C CYS A 725 0.62 -14.15 20.12
N SER A 726 -0.29 -13.59 20.93
CA SER A 726 -1.65 -13.21 20.53
C SER A 726 -1.76 -11.71 20.18
N SER A 727 -0.64 -10.98 20.20
CA SER A 727 -0.61 -9.51 20.10
C SER A 727 -1.60 -8.83 21.06
N THR A 728 -1.75 -9.38 22.27
CA THR A 728 -2.71 -8.91 23.27
C THR A 728 -2.01 -8.04 24.32
N LEU A 729 -2.51 -6.83 24.53
CA LEU A 729 -2.15 -5.94 25.63
C LEU A 729 -3.23 -6.03 26.71
N PHE A 730 -2.84 -6.40 27.92
CA PHE A 730 -3.69 -6.30 29.09
C PHE A 730 -3.54 -4.90 29.68
N LEU A 731 -4.54 -4.05 29.44
CA LEU A 731 -4.50 -2.63 29.76
C LEU A 731 -4.96 -2.39 31.21
N PRO A 732 -4.08 -1.91 32.11
CA PRO A 732 -4.44 -1.56 33.46
C PRO A 732 -5.30 -0.30 33.54
N GLN A 733 -5.94 -0.09 34.69
CA GLN A 733 -6.58 1.18 34.99
C GLN A 733 -5.51 2.20 35.42
N TYR A 734 -5.52 3.36 34.75
CA TYR A 734 -4.62 4.47 35.04
C TYR A 734 -5.38 5.66 35.63
N THR A 735 -4.71 6.42 36.48
CA THR A 735 -5.25 7.63 37.12
C THR A 735 -5.35 8.81 36.14
N SER A 736 -4.54 8.83 35.07
CA SER A 736 -4.61 9.82 34.00
C SER A 736 -3.96 9.32 32.71
N ALA A 737 -4.28 9.98 31.58
CA ALA A 737 -3.62 9.74 30.29
C ALA A 737 -2.10 9.93 30.36
N LYS A 738 -1.62 10.90 31.16
CA LYS A 738 -0.19 11.14 31.35
C LYS A 738 0.52 9.97 32.03
N VAL A 739 -0.09 9.38 33.06
CA VAL A 739 0.47 8.20 33.72
C VAL A 739 0.43 6.98 32.79
N CYS A 740 -0.65 6.82 32.02
CA CYS A 740 -0.72 5.81 30.97
C CYS A 740 0.43 5.96 29.96
N GLU A 741 0.68 7.19 29.48
CA GLU A 741 1.77 7.53 28.58
C GLU A 741 3.15 7.14 29.14
N GLU A 742 3.44 7.55 30.38
CA GLU A 742 4.70 7.24 31.05
C GLU A 742 4.91 5.73 31.22
N LYS A 743 3.87 4.99 31.61
CA LYS A 743 3.94 3.54 31.85
C LYS A 743 4.06 2.74 30.55
N LEU A 744 3.28 3.08 29.52
CA LEU A 744 3.38 2.46 28.20
C LEU A 744 4.75 2.73 27.57
N ARG A 745 5.25 3.97 27.64
CA ARG A 745 6.57 4.33 27.11
C ARG A 745 7.66 3.58 27.87
N TYR A 746 7.61 3.56 29.20
CA TYR A 746 8.58 2.82 30.00
C TYR A 746 8.60 1.32 29.62
N ALA A 747 7.44 0.67 29.53
CA ALA A 747 7.36 -0.74 29.14
C ALA A 747 7.92 -0.97 27.74
N ALA A 748 7.58 -0.12 26.77
CA ALA A 748 8.05 -0.25 25.40
C ALA A 748 9.57 -0.09 25.22
N TYR A 749 10.23 0.68 26.09
CA TYR A 749 11.68 0.89 26.04
C TYR A 749 12.48 -0.13 26.86
N ASN A 750 11.91 -0.67 27.94
CA ASN A 750 12.64 -1.51 28.88
C ASN A 750 12.35 -3.01 28.73
N CYS A 751 11.21 -3.39 28.14
CA CYS A 751 10.87 -4.79 27.86
C CYS A 751 11.40 -5.20 26.47
N VAL A 752 12.72 -5.13 26.30
CA VAL A 752 13.41 -5.59 25.08
C VAL A 752 13.87 -7.03 25.34
N SER A 753 13.05 -8.00 24.93
CA SER A 753 13.20 -9.46 25.12
C SER A 753 12.80 -10.03 26.51
N ILE A 754 12.28 -11.26 26.49
CA ILE A 754 11.81 -12.08 27.63
C ILE A 754 12.98 -12.54 28.55
N ASP A 755 14.22 -12.15 28.26
CA ASP A 755 15.42 -12.83 28.76
C ASP A 755 15.98 -12.34 30.11
N ARG A 756 15.26 -11.52 30.90
CA ARG A 756 15.79 -11.04 32.20
C ARG A 756 15.42 -11.89 33.42
N ASP A 757 14.64 -12.95 33.28
CA ASP A 757 14.08 -13.67 34.42
C ASP A 757 14.99 -14.77 35.02
N ARG A 758 16.21 -15.01 34.52
CA ARG A 758 17.11 -16.04 35.07
C ARG A 758 18.36 -15.55 35.79
N ASP A 759 18.80 -14.31 35.56
CA ASP A 759 20.04 -13.83 36.19
C ASP A 759 19.80 -13.18 37.57
N ALA A 760 18.55 -12.87 37.93
CA ALA A 760 18.23 -12.26 39.22
C ALA A 760 18.24 -13.25 40.41
N ASP A 761 18.08 -14.55 40.16
CA ASP A 761 17.97 -15.56 41.23
C ASP A 761 19.30 -16.20 41.64
N MET A 762 20.38 -15.98 40.89
CA MET A 762 21.69 -16.62 41.18
C MET A 762 22.66 -15.74 41.98
N ASP A 763 22.50 -14.41 41.94
CA ASP A 763 23.36 -13.47 42.68
C ASP A 763 22.88 -13.19 44.12
N MET A 764 21.70 -13.71 44.51
CA MET A 764 21.14 -13.50 45.85
C MET A 764 21.59 -14.55 46.89
N TRP A 765 22.45 -15.51 46.49
CA TRP A 765 23.01 -16.54 47.37
C TRP A 765 24.54 -16.47 47.52
N ALA A 766 25.15 -15.37 47.07
CA ALA A 766 26.59 -15.12 47.21
C ALA A 766 26.90 -13.71 47.74
N MET A 767 26.23 -13.28 48.82
CA MET A 767 26.70 -12.26 49.77
C MET A 767 26.17 -12.55 51.18
#